data_AF-A0AA88L1L8-F1
#
_entry.id   AF-A0AA88L1L8-F1
#
_cell.length_a   1.000
_cell.length_b   1.000
_cell.length_c   1.000
_cell.angle_alpha   90.00
_cell.angle_beta   90.00
_cell.angle_gamma   90.00
#
_symmetry.space_group_name_H-M   'P 1'
#
loop_
_entity.id
_entity.type
_entity.pdbx_description
1 polymer ?
#
loop_
_entity_poly.entity_id
_entity_poly.type
_entity_poly.pdbx_seq_one_letter_code
_entity_poly.pdbx_strand_id
1 'polypeptide(L)'
;MALPSHRILGLMSGTSVDGIDLALAEFNENGWKFIKAKTYPYDGNMRKRLNESMEVSAVELTKLHFDLGHHYGHLCRQFLEESNESADYIASHGHTVFHQPEHGITLQIGHAGAIACISGVPTISDFRSQDVALGGQGAPLVPKGDKDLFSEYKVCLNLGGITNLSFQDGVDRIAGDVCFCNMALNEVARRTGKEYDEDGILASSGKPIKRLYEDLEQLEFFKSAFPKSTGKEWFDEKVKPLLDKKYSPNDTLATLCDFISTKIADQVNLFKEGKVLISGGGANNKHLVGVLSKKLNPRLDIILPESSIVDFREAIIFAYLGYLRVKGTPSTVKTATDSLIAQSKDQKKRFKLIEKERKKAEKERAKELQAYRGKWTSRFDRVFGWLLAKIGEDTIFLAFLGIIVAIISFVQDYIVVQLHRARIQMYDLTSIDELKFFAWVILPVSLVVFAAGFAHLVAPQAIGSGMPEMRTILRGIILKEYLSFRTLVAKCVGLTATLGAGMPIGKEGPLVHIASMVASLMSKFVTSLKGTYENESRKIELLAAACAVGVSACFGAPIGGVLFSIEVTSVFFAIRSYWRGFYSAVFGTLTFRLLAYWYEDHDTITAIFRTNFLELPYDPHELFIYSIFGMLCGLLGAIFVFCHRQYVMFLRNCKCLKAFFARNRFIYPFLVSLTITAVYFPPGTGQFLASRLSQRQQIMSLFSNFTWGTGVFNVRERAIVEPWLSEHTSIYFNLAANIVVTFFFTIAAVTLPVPCGTFVPVFKLGAVFGRLVGEIVALMFPDGLRVGSYICQIIPGGYSVVGAAAFAGGVTHSVSICVVVSEMTGQIKHIIPIMIAVLSANLVAKYLQPSFYDSMILIKKLPYLPDFLPSKTGAYNVYVQDFMVRDVRHIWNGITFRHLKKILKENPKIRAFPIVDTPGNKILLGSIQRWELIHVLNKHLGKERRQQVAVQWQEEA
;
A
#
# COMPACT_ATOMS: atom_id res chain seq x y z
N MET A 1 8.42 13.58 35.60
CA MET A 1 7.33 12.58 35.51
C MET A 1 7.98 11.22 35.51
N ALA A 2 7.78 10.42 36.56
CA ALA A 2 8.19 9.02 36.56
C ALA A 2 7.39 8.30 35.45
N LEU A 3 8.06 7.49 34.62
CA LEU A 3 7.39 6.69 33.60
C LEU A 3 6.39 5.73 34.27
N PRO A 4 5.21 5.48 33.66
CA PRO A 4 4.20 4.61 34.23
C PRO A 4 4.72 3.18 34.38
N SER A 5 4.30 2.53 35.47
CA SER A 5 4.48 1.09 35.68
C SER A 5 3.65 0.30 34.66
N HIS A 6 4.16 -0.84 34.18
CA HIS A 6 3.47 -1.68 33.20
C HIS A 6 3.22 -3.09 33.75
N ARG A 7 1.95 -3.51 33.76
CA ARG A 7 1.55 -4.88 34.09
C ARG A 7 1.49 -5.71 32.82
N ILE A 8 2.32 -6.74 32.73
CA ILE A 8 2.42 -7.58 31.53
C ILE A 8 2.19 -9.04 31.90
N LEU A 9 1.26 -9.68 31.18
CA LEU A 9 0.98 -11.10 31.29
C LEU A 9 1.85 -11.88 30.30
N GLY A 10 2.83 -12.63 30.80
CA GLY A 10 3.68 -13.49 29.99
C GLY A 10 3.08 -14.88 29.80
N LEU A 11 3.15 -15.39 28.57
CA LEU A 11 2.68 -16.71 28.16
C LEU A 11 3.86 -17.54 27.66
N MET A 12 4.07 -18.69 28.27
CA MET A 12 5.03 -19.68 27.82
C MET A 12 4.36 -21.05 27.66
N SER A 13 4.50 -21.64 26.47
CA SER A 13 4.14 -23.04 26.25
C SER A 13 5.45 -23.79 26.02
N GLY A 14 5.86 -24.56 27.02
CA GLY A 14 7.07 -25.38 26.94
C GLY A 14 6.98 -26.46 25.85
N THR A 15 8.11 -27.09 25.56
CA THR A 15 8.23 -28.18 24.57
C THR A 15 7.61 -29.49 25.03
N SER A 16 7.21 -29.62 26.29
CA SER A 16 6.61 -30.82 26.84
C SER A 16 5.13 -31.01 26.48
N VAL A 17 4.48 -29.98 25.91
CA VAL A 17 3.06 -30.00 25.48
C VAL A 17 2.11 -30.38 26.62
N ASP A 18 2.47 -30.06 27.87
CA ASP A 18 1.67 -30.40 29.05
C ASP A 18 0.62 -29.33 29.36
N GLY A 19 0.89 -28.09 28.98
CA GLY A 19 0.01 -26.95 29.21
C GLY A 19 0.62 -25.63 28.77
N ILE A 20 -0.03 -24.55 29.19
CA ILE A 20 0.46 -23.18 29.04
C ILE A 20 0.59 -22.49 30.40
N ASP A 21 1.74 -21.88 30.61
CA ASP A 21 2.08 -21.11 31.80
C ASP A 21 1.77 -19.63 31.58
N LEU A 22 0.94 -19.07 32.46
CA LEU A 22 0.59 -17.65 32.50
C LEU A 22 1.19 -17.03 33.75
N ALA A 23 1.96 -15.94 33.61
CA ALA A 23 2.51 -15.19 34.74
C ALA A 23 2.36 -13.68 34.55
N LEU A 24 1.68 -13.03 35.49
CA LEU A 24 1.49 -11.59 35.52
C LEU A 24 2.56 -10.95 36.42
N ALA A 25 3.28 -9.99 35.87
CA ALA A 25 4.28 -9.21 36.58
C ALA A 25 4.18 -7.72 36.24
N GLU A 26 4.56 -6.88 37.19
CA GLU A 26 4.60 -5.44 37.06
C GLU A 26 6.05 -4.95 36.94
N PHE A 27 6.32 -4.10 35.94
CA PHE A 27 7.66 -3.61 35.62
C PHE A 27 7.72 -2.08 35.65
N ASN A 28 8.72 -1.52 36.32
CA ASN A 28 9.00 -0.10 36.36
C ASN A 28 10.52 0.18 36.27
N GLU A 29 10.95 1.43 36.36
CA GLU A 29 12.38 1.78 36.27
C GLU A 29 13.22 1.32 37.47
N ASN A 30 12.57 1.07 38.61
CA ASN A 30 13.22 0.70 39.87
C ASN A 30 13.26 -0.82 40.09
N GLY A 31 12.64 -1.63 39.22
CA GLY A 31 12.62 -3.08 39.32
C GLY A 31 11.34 -3.71 38.79
N TRP A 32 11.04 -4.90 39.31
CA TRP A 32 9.88 -5.70 38.93
C TRP A 32 9.20 -6.31 40.15
N LYS A 33 7.92 -6.64 40.03
CA LYS A 33 7.14 -7.29 41.08
C LYS A 33 6.28 -8.41 40.48
N PHE A 34 6.39 -9.61 41.05
CA PHE A 34 5.51 -10.72 40.73
C PHE A 34 4.09 -10.47 41.29
N ILE A 35 3.05 -10.79 40.51
CA ILE A 35 1.65 -10.65 40.93
C ILE A 35 1.01 -12.03 41.12
N LYS A 36 0.89 -12.81 40.03
CA LYS A 36 0.22 -14.11 40.06
C LYS A 36 0.64 -14.96 38.87
N ALA A 37 0.60 -16.28 39.02
CA ALA A 37 0.82 -17.20 37.91
C ALA A 37 -0.03 -18.47 38.04
N LYS A 38 -0.29 -19.13 36.91
CA LYS A 38 -1.07 -20.37 36.83
C LYS A 38 -0.76 -21.13 35.54
N THR A 39 -0.66 -22.45 35.63
CA THR A 39 -0.57 -23.35 34.48
C THR A 39 -1.96 -23.85 34.13
N TYR A 40 -2.33 -23.79 32.86
CA TYR A 40 -3.54 -24.42 32.33
C TYR A 40 -3.16 -25.65 31.51
N PRO A 41 -3.59 -26.86 31.90
CA PRO A 41 -3.26 -28.07 31.17
C PRO A 41 -3.97 -28.10 29.82
N TYR A 42 -3.32 -28.67 28.80
CA TYR A 42 -3.97 -28.91 27.51
C TYR A 42 -4.89 -30.14 27.60
N ASP A 43 -6.04 -30.07 26.92
CA ASP A 43 -6.87 -31.25 26.72
C ASP A 43 -6.18 -32.27 25.78
N GLY A 44 -6.67 -33.51 25.77
CA GLY A 44 -6.06 -34.60 24.99
C GLY A 44 -6.06 -34.32 23.47
N ASN A 45 -7.04 -33.56 22.97
CA ASN A 45 -7.13 -33.22 21.55
C ASN A 45 -6.08 -32.17 21.16
N MET A 46 -5.98 -31.08 21.92
CA MET A 46 -4.99 -30.03 21.73
C MET A 46 -3.57 -30.60 21.86
N ARG A 47 -3.31 -31.43 22.87
CA ARG A 47 -2.01 -32.09 23.05
C ARG A 47 -1.63 -32.95 21.85
N LYS A 48 -2.58 -33.72 21.30
CA LYS A 48 -2.37 -34.51 20.09
C LYS A 48 -2.03 -33.61 18.89
N ARG A 49 -2.83 -32.57 18.64
CA ARG A 49 -2.64 -31.65 17.50
C ARG A 49 -1.32 -30.89 17.58
N LEU A 50 -0.87 -30.49 18.77
CA LEU A 50 0.41 -29.83 18.98
C LEU A 50 1.59 -30.78 18.74
N ASN A 51 1.50 -32.04 19.21
CA ASN A 51 2.53 -33.05 18.94
C ASN A 51 2.66 -33.37 17.44
N GLU A 52 1.55 -33.41 16.70
CA GLU A 52 1.52 -33.69 15.26
C GLU A 52 1.81 -32.44 14.40
N SER A 53 2.06 -31.27 15.01
CA SER A 53 2.11 -29.98 14.32
C SER A 53 3.19 -29.86 13.25
N MET A 54 4.29 -30.62 13.36
CA MET A 54 5.36 -30.65 12.34
C MET A 54 5.03 -31.52 11.13
N GLU A 55 4.05 -32.43 11.25
CA GLU A 55 3.71 -33.45 10.24
C GLU A 55 2.45 -33.11 9.44
N VAL A 56 1.66 -32.13 9.91
CA VAL A 56 0.41 -31.72 9.26
C VAL A 56 0.64 -30.80 8.05
N SER A 57 -0.34 -30.75 7.16
CA SER A 57 -0.32 -29.83 6.02
C SER A 57 -0.32 -28.35 6.45
N ALA A 58 0.17 -27.46 5.58
CA ALA A 58 0.19 -26.02 5.86
C ALA A 58 -1.20 -25.43 6.20
N VAL A 59 -2.27 -25.97 5.61
CA VAL A 59 -3.64 -25.53 5.90
C VAL A 59 -4.06 -25.94 7.31
N GLU A 60 -3.78 -27.19 7.70
CA GLU A 60 -4.09 -27.68 9.05
C GLU A 60 -3.23 -27.00 10.12
N LEU A 61 -1.96 -26.71 9.81
CA LEU A 61 -1.08 -25.93 10.68
C LEU A 61 -1.57 -24.49 10.86
N THR A 62 -2.10 -23.88 9.78
CA THR A 62 -2.70 -22.55 9.84
C THR A 62 -3.98 -22.57 10.68
N LYS A 63 -4.84 -23.58 10.54
CA LYS A 63 -6.01 -23.74 11.42
C LYS A 63 -5.60 -23.88 12.88
N LEU A 64 -4.63 -24.74 13.17
CA LEU A 64 -4.08 -24.91 14.53
C LEU A 64 -3.49 -23.59 15.07
N HIS A 65 -2.82 -22.80 14.23
CA HIS A 65 -2.31 -21.48 14.61
C HIS A 65 -3.42 -20.53 15.08
N PHE A 66 -4.55 -20.49 14.38
CA PHE A 66 -5.72 -19.71 14.80
C PHE A 66 -6.40 -20.30 16.03
N ASP A 67 -6.70 -21.60 16.04
CA ASP A 67 -7.38 -22.28 17.16
C ASP A 67 -6.60 -22.11 18.47
N LEU A 68 -5.27 -22.24 18.41
CA LEU A 68 -4.39 -22.05 19.57
C LEU A 68 -4.38 -20.59 20.03
N GLY A 69 -4.39 -19.63 19.09
CA GLY A 69 -4.54 -18.20 19.42
C GLY A 69 -5.88 -17.91 20.08
N HIS A 70 -6.96 -18.55 19.63
CA HIS A 70 -8.28 -18.44 20.25
C HIS A 70 -8.27 -19.00 21.68
N HIS A 71 -7.72 -20.21 21.84
CA HIS A 71 -7.61 -20.88 23.12
C HIS A 71 -6.79 -20.07 24.13
N TYR A 72 -5.62 -19.56 23.74
CA TYR A 72 -4.79 -18.71 24.59
C TYR A 72 -5.50 -17.41 24.97
N GLY A 73 -6.23 -16.79 24.06
CA GLY A 73 -7.04 -15.60 24.34
C GLY A 73 -8.09 -15.84 25.43
N HIS A 74 -8.80 -16.98 25.37
CA HIS A 74 -9.77 -17.37 26.40
C HIS A 74 -9.10 -17.62 27.76
N LEU A 75 -7.96 -18.33 27.77
CA LEU A 75 -7.22 -18.59 29.00
C LEU A 75 -6.66 -17.31 29.63
N CYS A 76 -6.19 -16.35 28.83
CA CYS A 76 -5.76 -15.03 29.34
C CYS A 76 -6.91 -14.29 30.01
N ARG A 77 -8.08 -14.26 29.37
CA ARG A 77 -9.27 -13.63 29.93
C ARG A 77 -9.68 -14.30 31.23
N GLN A 78 -9.77 -15.62 31.23
CA GLN A 78 -10.10 -16.42 32.41
C GLN A 78 -9.10 -16.17 33.55
N PHE A 79 -7.80 -16.13 33.26
CA PHE A 79 -6.76 -15.86 34.26
C PHE A 79 -6.92 -14.46 34.88
N LEU A 80 -7.16 -13.43 34.07
CA LEU A 80 -7.35 -12.06 34.55
C LEU A 80 -8.64 -11.93 35.39
N GLU A 81 -9.72 -12.58 34.97
CA GLU A 81 -10.99 -12.63 35.71
C GLU A 81 -10.86 -13.38 37.05
N GLU A 82 -10.26 -14.58 37.06
CA GLU A 82 -10.02 -15.38 38.27
C GLU A 82 -9.03 -14.72 39.25
N SER A 83 -8.13 -13.90 38.74
CA SER A 83 -7.17 -13.16 39.56
C SER A 83 -7.70 -11.82 40.06
N ASN A 84 -8.78 -11.32 39.47
CA ASN A 84 -9.27 -9.95 39.66
C ASN A 84 -8.16 -8.90 39.40
N GLU A 85 -7.32 -9.17 38.41
CA GLU A 85 -6.21 -8.31 37.99
C GLU A 85 -6.38 -7.83 36.55
N SER A 86 -5.63 -6.80 36.18
CA SER A 86 -5.56 -6.28 34.81
C SER A 86 -4.14 -6.34 34.27
N ALA A 87 -4.04 -6.51 32.96
CA ALA A 87 -2.78 -6.45 32.20
C ALA A 87 -2.87 -5.34 31.15
N ASP A 88 -1.80 -4.55 31.02
CA ASP A 88 -1.65 -3.56 29.95
C ASP A 88 -1.29 -4.24 28.62
N TYR A 89 -0.51 -5.32 28.70
CA TYR A 89 -0.03 -6.10 27.55
C TYR A 89 0.02 -7.60 27.86
N ILE A 90 -0.14 -8.41 26.83
CA ILE A 90 0.15 -9.86 26.85
C ILE A 90 1.43 -10.08 26.04
N ALA A 91 2.40 -10.82 26.58
CA ALA A 91 3.61 -11.23 25.88
C ALA A 91 3.58 -12.74 25.63
N SER A 92 3.29 -13.16 24.40
CA SER A 92 3.16 -14.56 24.02
C SER A 92 4.34 -15.06 23.22
N HIS A 93 5.06 -16.05 23.77
CA HIS A 93 6.10 -16.76 23.03
C HIS A 93 5.52 -17.60 21.86
N GLY A 94 4.31 -18.13 22.06
CA GLY A 94 3.69 -19.13 21.17
C GLY A 94 4.27 -20.54 21.37
N HIS A 95 3.71 -21.48 20.62
CA HIS A 95 4.18 -22.87 20.57
C HIS A 95 5.16 -23.05 19.41
N THR A 96 6.37 -23.56 19.68
CA THR A 96 7.43 -23.69 18.66
C THR A 96 7.19 -24.93 17.79
N VAL A 97 7.03 -24.74 16.48
CA VAL A 97 6.85 -25.82 15.50
C VAL A 97 8.14 -26.08 14.74
N PHE A 98 8.75 -25.03 14.19
CA PHE A 98 10.02 -25.13 13.48
C PHE A 98 11.05 -24.18 14.07
N HIS A 99 12.28 -24.64 14.23
CA HIS A 99 13.41 -23.80 14.63
C HIS A 99 14.69 -24.31 13.97
N GLN A 100 14.96 -23.80 12.77
CA GLN A 100 16.08 -24.15 11.89
C GLN A 100 16.77 -22.86 11.45
N PRO A 101 17.43 -22.13 12.38
CA PRO A 101 18.04 -20.83 12.09
C PRO A 101 19.11 -20.87 10.99
N GLU A 102 19.80 -21.99 10.81
CA GLU A 102 20.74 -22.23 9.71
C GLU A 102 20.08 -22.20 8.33
N HIS A 103 18.78 -22.50 8.27
CA HIS A 103 17.94 -22.36 7.08
C HIS A 103 17.16 -21.03 7.04
N GLY A 104 17.32 -20.18 8.05
CA GLY A 104 16.56 -18.93 8.23
C GLY A 104 15.10 -19.14 8.60
N ILE A 105 14.74 -20.31 9.17
CA ILE A 105 13.36 -20.70 9.45
C ILE A 105 13.13 -20.75 10.97
N THR A 106 12.12 -20.02 11.44
CA THR A 106 11.53 -20.18 12.77
C THR A 106 10.02 -20.00 12.66
N LEU A 107 9.24 -20.85 13.31
CA LEU A 107 7.79 -20.74 13.35
C LEU A 107 7.26 -21.03 14.75
N GLN A 108 6.62 -20.03 15.34
CA GLN A 108 5.78 -20.21 16.51
C GLN A 108 4.31 -20.00 16.16
N ILE A 109 3.48 -20.95 16.59
CA ILE A 109 2.04 -20.89 16.38
C ILE A 109 1.28 -20.38 17.63
N GLY A 110 0.11 -19.81 17.43
CA GLY A 110 -0.64 -19.06 18.45
C GLY A 110 -0.93 -17.63 17.97
N HIS A 111 -1.97 -17.47 17.17
CA HIS A 111 -2.28 -16.22 16.45
C HIS A 111 -2.47 -15.03 17.40
N ALA A 112 -1.52 -14.10 17.44
CA ALA A 112 -1.51 -12.97 18.37
C ALA A 112 -2.72 -12.04 18.24
N GLY A 113 -3.23 -11.86 17.01
CA GLY A 113 -4.46 -11.10 16.79
C GLY A 113 -5.69 -11.77 17.43
N ALA A 114 -5.74 -13.10 17.48
CA ALA A 114 -6.83 -13.82 18.12
C ALA A 114 -6.74 -13.71 19.64
N ILE A 115 -5.52 -13.82 20.18
CA ILE A 115 -5.25 -13.59 21.61
C ILE A 115 -5.71 -12.18 22.00
N ALA A 116 -5.32 -11.15 21.24
CA ALA A 116 -5.67 -9.76 21.52
C ALA A 116 -7.18 -9.50 21.45
N CYS A 117 -7.87 -10.01 20.42
CA CYS A 117 -9.31 -9.81 20.26
C CYS A 117 -10.14 -10.49 21.35
N ILE A 118 -9.74 -11.69 21.80
CA ILE A 118 -10.52 -12.45 22.79
C ILE A 118 -10.22 -12.02 24.21
N SER A 119 -8.95 -11.75 24.52
CA SER A 119 -8.56 -11.26 25.86
C SER A 119 -8.94 -9.79 26.07
N GLY A 120 -9.05 -9.01 24.99
CA GLY A 120 -9.22 -7.55 25.05
C GLY A 120 -7.93 -6.79 25.38
N VAL A 121 -6.78 -7.47 25.44
CA VAL A 121 -5.49 -6.88 25.83
C VAL A 121 -4.51 -6.92 24.65
N PRO A 122 -3.82 -5.81 24.33
CA PRO A 122 -2.79 -5.78 23.28
C PRO A 122 -1.74 -6.89 23.46
N THR A 123 -1.50 -7.67 22.41
CA THR A 123 -0.61 -8.84 22.46
C THR A 123 0.69 -8.62 21.67
N ILE A 124 1.81 -8.85 22.33
CA ILE A 124 3.18 -8.86 21.81
C ILE A 124 3.57 -10.32 21.57
N SER A 125 4.05 -10.64 20.37
CA SER A 125 4.47 -11.99 19.99
C SER A 125 5.68 -11.95 19.06
N ASP A 126 6.10 -13.13 18.58
CA ASP A 126 7.15 -13.29 17.57
C ASP A 126 8.51 -12.70 18.00
N PHE A 127 9.02 -13.21 19.12
CA PHE A 127 10.31 -12.78 19.67
C PHE A 127 11.53 -13.28 18.88
N ARG A 128 11.35 -14.18 17.89
CA ARG A 128 12.46 -14.87 17.19
C ARG A 128 12.64 -14.44 15.74
N SER A 129 11.56 -14.21 14.98
CA SER A 129 11.67 -14.05 13.52
C SER A 129 12.55 -12.87 13.12
N GLN A 130 12.55 -11.78 13.90
CA GLN A 130 13.41 -10.64 13.63
C GLN A 130 14.91 -10.96 13.75
N ASP A 131 15.31 -11.75 14.74
CA ASP A 131 16.72 -12.11 14.93
C ASP A 131 17.17 -13.14 13.88
N VAL A 132 16.34 -14.15 13.59
CA VAL A 132 16.60 -15.13 12.53
C VAL A 132 16.70 -14.47 11.16
N ALA A 133 15.82 -13.50 10.85
CA ALA A 133 15.89 -12.73 9.60
C ALA A 133 17.16 -11.85 9.48
N LEU A 134 17.81 -11.52 10.61
CA LEU A 134 19.08 -10.79 10.65
C LEU A 134 20.31 -11.72 10.66
N GLY A 135 20.11 -13.04 10.51
CA GLY A 135 21.16 -14.06 10.54
C GLY A 135 21.59 -14.45 11.95
N GLY A 136 20.82 -14.10 12.98
CA GLY A 136 20.95 -14.63 14.34
C GLY A 136 20.28 -15.98 14.49
N GLN A 137 20.42 -16.62 15.66
CA GLN A 137 19.78 -17.91 15.92
C GLN A 137 18.33 -17.76 16.41
N GLY A 138 17.91 -16.58 16.89
CA GLY A 138 16.58 -16.39 17.49
C GLY A 138 16.39 -17.01 18.87
N ALA A 139 17.40 -17.67 19.43
CA ALA A 139 17.39 -18.29 20.75
C ALA A 139 18.84 -18.41 21.25
N PRO A 140 19.08 -18.62 22.56
CA PRO A 140 18.13 -18.58 23.67
C PRO A 140 17.70 -17.15 24.08
N LEU A 141 16.41 -16.96 24.38
CA LEU A 141 15.82 -15.66 24.78
C LEU A 141 15.86 -15.40 26.30
N VAL A 142 15.74 -16.48 27.08
CA VAL A 142 15.74 -16.49 28.56
C VAL A 142 16.94 -15.77 29.20
N PRO A 143 18.19 -15.87 28.68
CA PRO A 143 19.36 -15.27 29.32
C PRO A 143 19.30 -13.75 29.49
N LYS A 144 18.51 -13.05 28.66
CA LYS A 144 18.28 -11.60 28.83
C LYS A 144 17.52 -11.32 30.13
N GLY A 145 16.43 -12.06 30.37
CA GLY A 145 15.67 -11.98 31.61
C GLY A 145 16.50 -12.44 32.81
N ASP A 146 17.30 -13.49 32.66
CA ASP A 146 18.21 -13.95 33.71
C ASP A 146 19.19 -12.87 34.15
N LYS A 147 19.78 -12.17 33.18
CA LYS A 147 20.73 -11.09 33.44
C LYS A 147 20.08 -9.92 34.16
N ASP A 148 18.88 -9.52 33.74
CA ASP A 148 18.28 -8.27 34.18
C ASP A 148 17.38 -8.43 35.42
N LEU A 149 16.66 -9.56 35.55
CA LEU A 149 15.72 -9.82 36.65
C LEU A 149 16.33 -10.61 37.82
N PHE A 150 17.32 -11.46 37.52
CA PHE A 150 17.93 -12.42 38.46
C PHE A 150 19.44 -12.19 38.59
N SER A 151 19.83 -10.92 38.59
CA SER A 151 21.23 -10.49 38.57
C SER A 151 22.00 -10.86 39.85
N GLU A 152 21.31 -11.06 40.98
CA GLU A 152 21.92 -11.50 42.24
C GLU A 152 22.39 -12.97 42.22
N TYR A 153 21.94 -13.76 41.25
CA TYR A 153 22.32 -15.16 41.11
C TYR A 153 23.45 -15.30 40.09
N LYS A 154 24.58 -15.83 40.55
CA LYS A 154 25.77 -16.06 39.73
C LYS A 154 25.48 -17.08 38.62
N VAL A 155 24.66 -18.08 38.96
CA VAL A 155 24.23 -19.17 38.09
C VAL A 155 22.71 -19.29 38.19
N CYS A 156 22.05 -19.40 37.05
CA CYS A 156 20.66 -19.81 36.99
C CYS A 156 20.56 -21.14 36.25
N LEU A 157 19.99 -22.12 36.93
CA LEU A 157 19.83 -23.50 36.49
C LEU A 157 18.35 -23.80 36.32
N ASN A 158 17.94 -24.24 35.13
CA ASN A 158 16.60 -24.73 34.86
C ASN A 158 16.64 -26.26 34.73
N LEU A 159 15.96 -26.98 35.63
CA LEU A 159 15.80 -28.43 35.63
C LEU A 159 14.48 -28.80 34.93
N GLY A 160 14.39 -28.49 33.63
CA GLY A 160 13.23 -28.79 32.79
C GLY A 160 13.26 -30.20 32.19
N GLY A 161 12.67 -30.37 31.01
CA GLY A 161 12.85 -31.60 30.21
C GLY A 161 14.32 -31.84 29.85
N ILE A 162 15.03 -30.76 29.57
CA ILE A 162 16.48 -30.63 29.43
C ILE A 162 16.95 -29.68 30.55
N THR A 163 18.18 -29.88 31.03
CA THR A 163 18.82 -28.94 31.95
C THR A 163 19.49 -27.81 31.19
N ASN A 164 19.05 -26.58 31.42
CA ASN A 164 19.66 -25.37 30.86
C ASN A 164 20.39 -24.60 31.97
N LEU A 165 21.55 -24.03 31.63
CA LEU A 165 22.39 -23.27 32.54
C LEU A 165 22.67 -21.89 31.94
N SER A 166 22.57 -20.83 32.76
CA SER A 166 23.08 -19.51 32.40
C SER A 166 23.92 -18.93 33.54
N PHE A 167 25.07 -18.34 33.21
CA PHE A 167 25.95 -17.71 34.20
C PHE A 167 26.61 -16.45 33.66
N GLN A 168 27.01 -15.57 34.57
CA GLN A 168 27.63 -14.29 34.25
C GLN A 168 29.15 -14.43 34.09
N ASP A 169 29.68 -14.16 32.89
CA ASP A 169 31.10 -14.09 32.57
C ASP A 169 31.47 -12.65 32.11
N GLY A 170 32.15 -11.91 32.98
CA GLY A 170 32.38 -10.47 32.78
C GLY A 170 31.07 -9.68 32.63
N VAL A 171 30.90 -8.97 31.52
CA VAL A 171 29.71 -8.14 31.22
C VAL A 171 28.59 -8.96 30.58
N ASP A 172 28.89 -10.13 30.06
CA ASP A 172 27.97 -10.92 29.25
C ASP A 172 27.48 -12.18 30.00
N ARG A 173 26.24 -12.60 29.70
CA ARG A 173 25.65 -13.81 30.28
C ARG A 173 25.74 -14.92 29.23
N ILE A 174 26.43 -16.01 29.56
CA ILE A 174 26.61 -17.19 28.71
C ILE A 174 25.51 -18.18 29.09
N ALA A 175 24.88 -18.83 28.10
CA ALA A 175 23.84 -19.82 28.33
C ALA A 175 23.95 -20.99 27.36
N GLY A 176 23.53 -22.17 27.82
CA GLY A 176 23.53 -23.39 27.03
C GLY A 176 22.94 -24.57 27.80
N ASP A 177 22.89 -25.72 27.14
CA ASP A 177 22.29 -26.94 27.63
C ASP A 177 23.36 -27.84 28.23
N VAL A 178 23.04 -28.48 29.36
CA VAL A 178 23.97 -29.31 30.12
C VAL A 178 23.75 -30.79 29.83
N CYS A 179 22.51 -31.27 29.98
CA CYS A 179 22.10 -32.65 29.78
C CYS A 179 20.56 -32.76 29.70
N PHE A 180 20.03 -33.94 29.41
CA PHE A 180 18.61 -34.25 29.64
C PHE A 180 18.26 -34.20 31.14
N CYS A 181 17.00 -34.00 31.51
CA CYS A 181 16.54 -34.06 32.90
C CYS A 181 15.17 -34.74 33.03
N ASN A 182 14.08 -33.98 33.22
CA ASN A 182 12.76 -34.57 33.49
C ASN A 182 12.23 -35.40 32.33
N MET A 183 12.65 -35.13 31.10
CA MET A 183 12.30 -35.97 29.96
C MET A 183 12.77 -37.42 30.14
N ALA A 184 13.98 -37.61 30.68
CA ALA A 184 14.52 -38.93 30.99
C ALA A 184 13.87 -39.53 32.24
N LEU A 185 13.74 -38.73 33.30
CA LEU A 185 13.15 -39.19 34.57
C LEU A 185 11.69 -39.62 34.39
N ASN A 186 10.89 -38.82 33.68
CA ASN A 186 9.47 -39.09 33.45
C ASN A 186 9.26 -40.28 32.47
N GLU A 187 10.16 -40.48 31.50
CA GLU A 187 10.13 -41.67 30.63
C GLU A 187 10.33 -42.97 31.43
N VAL A 188 11.16 -42.94 32.47
CA VAL A 188 11.37 -44.10 33.34
C VAL A 188 10.26 -44.23 34.38
N ALA A 189 9.82 -43.13 35.00
CA ALA A 189 8.72 -43.13 35.98
C ALA A 189 7.40 -43.67 35.39
N ARG A 190 7.11 -43.38 34.12
CA ARG A 190 5.91 -43.91 33.43
C ARG A 190 5.86 -45.44 33.37
N ARG A 191 6.99 -46.13 33.49
CA ARG A 191 7.05 -47.60 33.58
C ARG A 191 6.42 -48.13 34.87
N THR A 192 6.31 -47.31 35.91
CA THR A 192 5.66 -47.65 37.17
C THR A 192 4.23 -47.10 37.26
N GLY A 193 3.67 -46.60 36.15
CA GLY A 193 2.33 -46.00 36.12
C GLY A 193 2.24 -44.59 36.73
N LYS A 194 3.37 -43.94 37.04
CA LYS A 194 3.42 -42.54 37.51
C LYS A 194 3.89 -41.62 36.39
N GLU A 195 3.33 -40.42 36.28
CA GLU A 195 3.78 -39.43 35.27
C GLU A 195 5.21 -38.93 35.54
N TYR A 196 5.60 -38.83 36.80
CA TYR A 196 6.93 -38.42 37.26
C TYR A 196 7.25 -39.04 38.63
N ASP A 197 8.54 -38.98 39.03
CA ASP A 197 8.99 -39.45 40.34
C ASP A 197 8.79 -38.34 41.40
N GLU A 198 7.64 -38.37 42.07
CA GLU A 198 7.27 -37.41 43.11
C GLU A 198 8.28 -37.43 44.27
N ASP A 199 8.81 -36.26 44.61
CA ASP A 199 9.88 -36.02 45.59
C ASP A 199 11.20 -36.82 45.34
N GLY A 200 11.29 -37.58 44.25
CA GLY A 200 12.43 -38.45 43.99
C GLY A 200 12.45 -39.75 44.81
N ILE A 201 11.28 -40.19 45.29
CA ILE A 201 11.17 -41.36 46.18
C ILE A 201 11.65 -42.64 45.48
N LEU A 202 11.26 -42.85 44.22
CA LEU A 202 11.65 -44.04 43.46
C LEU A 202 13.17 -44.05 43.23
N ALA A 203 13.73 -42.92 42.80
CA ALA A 203 15.18 -42.75 42.63
C ALA A 203 15.95 -43.01 43.93
N SER A 204 15.45 -42.52 45.07
CA SER A 204 16.11 -42.67 46.37
C SER A 204 16.22 -44.12 46.87
N SER A 205 15.32 -44.99 46.41
CA SER A 205 15.30 -46.41 46.75
C SER A 205 16.15 -47.29 45.83
N GLY A 206 16.64 -46.74 44.71
CA GLY A 206 17.44 -47.46 43.72
C GLY A 206 18.94 -47.39 43.97
N LYS A 207 19.69 -48.23 43.25
CA LYS A 207 21.17 -48.23 43.22
C LYS A 207 21.68 -47.85 41.82
N PRO A 208 22.63 -46.89 41.70
CA PRO A 208 23.20 -46.52 40.41
C PRO A 208 23.82 -47.70 39.64
N ILE A 209 23.55 -47.77 38.35
CA ILE A 209 23.97 -48.82 37.43
C ILE A 209 25.20 -48.33 36.67
N LYS A 210 26.37 -48.89 37.00
CA LYS A 210 27.65 -48.50 36.41
C LYS A 210 27.65 -48.56 34.88
N ARG A 211 27.10 -49.64 34.30
CA ARG A 211 27.10 -49.83 32.85
C ARG A 211 26.30 -48.76 32.10
N LEU A 212 25.09 -48.47 32.58
CA LEU A 212 24.24 -47.42 31.99
C LEU A 212 24.91 -46.04 32.10
N TYR A 213 25.57 -45.75 33.22
CA TYR A 213 26.32 -44.51 33.40
C TYR A 213 27.44 -44.37 32.36
N GLU A 214 28.25 -45.42 32.16
CA GLU A 214 29.34 -45.44 31.17
C GLU A 214 28.81 -45.27 29.74
N ASP A 215 27.71 -45.94 29.39
CA ASP A 215 27.11 -45.84 28.06
C ASP A 215 26.55 -44.42 27.80
N LEU A 216 25.95 -43.75 28.80
CA LEU A 216 25.52 -42.36 28.70
C LEU A 216 26.69 -41.38 28.54
N GLU A 217 27.81 -41.64 29.21
CA GLU A 217 29.00 -40.78 29.14
C GLU A 217 29.69 -40.80 27.77
N GLN A 218 29.53 -41.88 27.00
CA GLN A 218 30.12 -41.99 25.66
C GLN A 218 29.40 -41.16 24.59
N LEU A 219 28.21 -40.64 24.89
CA LEU A 219 27.45 -39.81 23.96
C LEU A 219 28.24 -38.55 23.57
N GLU A 220 28.33 -38.30 22.25
CA GLU A 220 29.15 -37.22 21.65
C GLU A 220 28.81 -35.82 22.21
N PHE A 221 27.54 -35.59 22.56
CA PHE A 221 27.09 -34.35 23.18
C PHE A 221 27.89 -33.99 24.45
N PHE A 222 28.26 -34.97 25.28
CA PHE A 222 29.03 -34.73 26.50
C PHE A 222 30.51 -34.47 26.25
N LYS A 223 31.03 -34.79 25.06
CA LYS A 223 32.41 -34.50 24.64
C LYS A 223 32.58 -33.07 24.09
N SER A 224 31.48 -32.39 23.78
CA SER A 224 31.47 -31.01 23.26
C SER A 224 31.60 -29.96 24.38
N ALA A 225 32.34 -28.87 24.09
CA ALA A 225 32.51 -27.74 25.00
C ALA A 225 31.21 -26.94 25.20
N PHE A 226 31.08 -26.26 26.35
CA PHE A 226 29.99 -25.34 26.64
C PHE A 226 30.29 -23.94 26.06
N PRO A 227 29.30 -23.19 25.51
CA PRO A 227 27.88 -23.51 25.41
C PRO A 227 27.56 -24.47 24.25
N LYS A 228 26.59 -25.35 24.48
CA LYS A 228 26.06 -26.32 23.50
C LYS A 228 24.55 -26.38 23.62
N SER A 229 23.85 -26.93 22.61
CA SER A 229 22.39 -27.06 22.65
C SER A 229 21.92 -28.44 22.22
N THR A 230 20.77 -28.87 22.73
CA THR A 230 20.14 -30.15 22.43
C THR A 230 18.61 -30.05 22.51
N GLY A 231 17.92 -31.09 22.04
CA GLY A 231 16.47 -31.13 21.89
C GLY A 231 15.88 -32.50 22.19
N LYS A 232 14.56 -32.61 22.02
CA LYS A 232 13.81 -33.86 22.23
C LYS A 232 14.19 -34.91 21.19
N GLU A 233 14.49 -34.49 19.97
CA GLU A 233 14.91 -35.33 18.86
C GLU A 233 16.19 -36.10 19.21
N TRP A 234 17.19 -35.39 19.74
CA TRP A 234 18.45 -36.00 20.20
C TRP A 234 18.22 -36.97 21.36
N PHE A 235 17.32 -36.63 22.29
CA PHE A 235 16.96 -37.53 23.39
C PHE A 235 16.31 -38.82 22.87
N ASP A 236 15.30 -38.71 22.01
CA ASP A 236 14.58 -39.85 21.46
C ASP A 236 15.51 -40.75 20.61
N GLU A 237 16.46 -40.16 19.87
CA GLU A 237 17.39 -40.91 19.02
C GLU A 237 18.58 -41.52 19.78
N LYS A 238 19.16 -40.79 20.75
CA LYS A 238 20.45 -41.18 21.36
C LYS A 238 20.35 -41.64 22.81
N VAL A 239 19.44 -41.08 23.60
CA VAL A 239 19.36 -41.34 25.05
C VAL A 239 18.31 -42.41 25.35
N LYS A 240 17.10 -42.26 24.79
CA LYS A 240 15.96 -43.16 25.03
C LYS A 240 16.27 -44.62 24.70
N PRO A 241 17.02 -44.97 23.63
CA PRO A 241 17.37 -46.36 23.36
C PRO A 241 18.28 -46.98 24.45
N LEU A 242 19.06 -46.17 25.17
CA LEU A 242 19.94 -46.62 26.24
C LEU A 242 19.19 -46.90 27.55
N LEU A 243 17.99 -46.35 27.72
CA LEU A 243 17.17 -46.55 28.92
C LEU A 243 16.50 -47.93 28.93
N ASP A 244 17.19 -49.02 28.57
CA ASP A 244 16.65 -50.37 28.36
C ASP A 244 15.61 -50.81 29.43
N LYS A 245 14.54 -51.49 29.00
CA LYS A 245 13.52 -52.09 29.89
C LYS A 245 14.08 -53.21 30.78
N LYS A 246 15.32 -53.68 30.51
CA LYS A 246 16.01 -54.70 31.30
C LYS A 246 16.36 -54.24 32.73
N TYR A 247 16.56 -52.93 32.95
CA TYR A 247 16.93 -52.41 34.27
C TYR A 247 15.70 -52.00 35.09
N SER A 248 15.80 -52.17 36.41
CA SER A 248 14.76 -51.72 37.35
C SER A 248 14.50 -50.22 37.17
N PRO A 249 13.23 -49.76 37.15
CA PRO A 249 12.92 -48.33 37.08
C PRO A 249 13.61 -47.51 38.18
N ASN A 250 13.67 -48.03 39.42
CA ASN A 250 14.26 -47.32 40.55
C ASN A 250 15.78 -47.15 40.39
N ASP A 251 16.49 -48.22 39.98
CA ASP A 251 17.94 -48.19 39.74
C ASP A 251 18.29 -47.30 38.54
N THR A 252 17.45 -47.32 37.50
CA THR A 252 17.59 -46.44 36.34
C THR A 252 17.41 -44.98 36.75
N LEU A 253 16.37 -44.65 37.53
CA LEU A 253 16.14 -43.30 38.05
C LEU A 253 17.31 -42.83 38.96
N ALA A 254 17.82 -43.69 39.84
CA ALA A 254 18.98 -43.39 40.68
C ALA A 254 20.22 -43.07 39.83
N THR A 255 20.46 -43.85 38.77
CA THR A 255 21.57 -43.63 37.82
C THR A 255 21.42 -42.30 37.08
N LEU A 256 20.20 -41.97 36.63
CA LEU A 256 19.92 -40.71 35.93
C LEU A 256 20.11 -39.51 36.86
N CYS A 257 19.58 -39.55 38.09
CA CYS A 257 19.77 -38.49 39.08
C CYS A 257 21.26 -38.28 39.39
N ASP A 258 22.03 -39.35 39.54
CA ASP A 258 23.47 -39.29 39.75
C ASP A 258 24.21 -38.67 38.56
N PHE A 259 23.91 -39.13 37.33
CA PHE A 259 24.52 -38.66 36.09
C PHE A 259 24.20 -37.19 35.79
N ILE A 260 22.93 -36.80 35.88
CA ILE A 260 22.47 -35.41 35.68
C ILE A 260 23.19 -34.49 36.68
N SER A 261 23.23 -34.89 37.95
CA SER A 261 23.91 -34.12 38.99
C SER A 261 25.41 -33.98 38.74
N THR A 262 26.09 -35.03 38.25
CA THR A 262 27.51 -34.92 37.85
C THR A 262 27.71 -33.92 36.72
N LYS A 263 26.92 -34.04 35.63
CA LYS A 263 27.12 -33.16 34.46
C LYS A 263 26.79 -31.70 34.76
N ILE A 264 25.86 -31.43 35.67
CA ILE A 264 25.63 -30.08 36.22
C ILE A 264 26.83 -29.61 37.05
N ALA A 265 27.32 -30.45 37.97
CA ALA A 265 28.45 -30.13 38.81
C ALA A 265 29.73 -29.85 37.99
N ASP A 266 29.99 -30.60 36.91
CA ASP A 266 31.12 -30.38 36.00
C ASP A 266 31.14 -28.96 35.41
N GLN A 267 29.97 -28.36 35.17
CA GLN A 267 29.86 -26.99 34.64
C GLN A 267 29.82 -25.93 35.74
N VAL A 268 29.15 -26.22 36.87
CA VAL A 268 28.88 -25.25 37.92
C VAL A 268 30.05 -25.13 38.91
N ASN A 269 30.82 -26.20 39.15
CA ASN A 269 31.97 -26.15 40.05
C ASN A 269 33.18 -25.39 39.49
N LEU A 270 33.11 -24.93 38.24
CA LEU A 270 34.06 -23.97 37.68
C LEU A 270 34.03 -22.63 38.44
N PHE A 271 32.94 -22.33 39.15
CA PHE A 271 32.81 -21.14 39.99
C PHE A 271 33.31 -21.36 41.42
N LYS A 272 34.09 -20.40 41.93
CA LYS A 272 34.68 -20.48 43.28
C LYS A 272 33.68 -20.24 44.41
N GLU A 273 32.70 -19.36 44.19
CA GLU A 273 31.66 -18.95 45.15
C GLU A 273 30.49 -18.25 44.43
N GLY A 274 29.32 -18.18 45.06
CA GLY A 274 28.14 -17.49 44.54
C GLY A 274 26.81 -18.22 44.79
N LYS A 275 25.70 -17.59 44.39
CA LYS A 275 24.35 -18.18 44.51
C LYS A 275 23.92 -18.88 43.22
N VAL A 276 23.34 -20.06 43.35
CA VAL A 276 22.79 -20.88 42.26
C VAL A 276 21.26 -20.91 42.39
N LEU A 277 20.57 -20.24 41.48
CA LEU A 277 19.12 -20.28 41.38
C LEU A 277 18.69 -21.57 40.67
N ILE A 278 17.89 -22.42 41.33
CA ILE A 278 17.30 -23.61 40.70
C ILE A 278 15.83 -23.33 40.36
N SER A 279 15.44 -23.66 39.14
CA SER A 279 14.09 -23.49 38.58
C SER A 279 13.65 -24.74 37.79
N GLY A 280 12.38 -24.81 37.38
CA GLY A 280 11.82 -25.90 36.58
C GLY A 280 11.37 -27.11 37.41
N GLY A 281 10.57 -28.00 36.83
CA GLY A 281 9.91 -29.07 37.56
C GLY A 281 10.86 -30.05 38.29
N GLY A 282 12.10 -30.20 37.83
CA GLY A 282 13.12 -31.03 38.50
C GLY A 282 13.59 -30.45 39.83
N ALA A 283 13.36 -29.16 40.08
CA ALA A 283 13.59 -28.52 41.38
C ALA A 283 12.70 -29.12 42.49
N ASN A 284 11.55 -29.69 42.13
CA ASN A 284 10.62 -30.34 43.06
C ASN A 284 11.06 -31.79 43.39
N ASN A 285 12.05 -32.35 42.70
CA ASN A 285 12.61 -33.66 43.01
C ASN A 285 13.68 -33.54 44.11
N LYS A 286 13.27 -33.74 45.37
CA LYS A 286 14.15 -33.59 46.55
C LYS A 286 15.38 -34.50 46.50
N HIS A 287 15.25 -35.70 45.94
CA HIS A 287 16.39 -36.59 45.77
C HIS A 287 17.41 -36.03 44.77
N LEU A 288 16.98 -35.60 43.57
CA LEU A 288 17.85 -35.00 42.56
C LEU A 288 18.58 -33.76 43.10
N VAL A 289 17.85 -32.85 43.74
CA VAL A 289 18.42 -31.65 44.34
C VAL A 289 19.39 -32.00 45.48
N GLY A 290 19.06 -33.02 46.28
CA GLY A 290 19.93 -33.52 47.35
C GLY A 290 21.23 -34.15 46.83
N VAL A 291 21.18 -34.90 45.73
CA VAL A 291 22.37 -35.47 45.08
C VAL A 291 23.21 -34.36 44.46
N LEU A 292 22.59 -33.40 43.78
CA LEU A 292 23.26 -32.24 43.21
C LEU A 292 23.97 -31.42 44.29
N SER A 293 23.29 -31.12 45.40
CA SER A 293 23.86 -30.38 46.54
C SER A 293 25.13 -31.00 47.09
N LYS A 294 25.20 -32.34 47.16
CA LYS A 294 26.41 -33.06 47.60
C LYS A 294 27.57 -32.98 46.61
N LYS A 295 27.29 -32.76 45.32
CA LYS A 295 28.31 -32.70 44.24
C LYS A 295 28.78 -31.27 43.96
N LEU A 296 28.03 -30.26 44.37
CA LEU A 296 28.43 -28.86 44.20
C LEU A 296 29.49 -28.43 45.22
N ASN A 297 30.31 -27.46 44.82
CA ASN A 297 31.26 -26.78 45.71
C ASN A 297 30.50 -26.20 46.92
N PRO A 298 30.91 -26.48 48.18
CA PRO A 298 30.24 -25.99 49.39
C PRO A 298 30.11 -24.47 49.51
N ARG A 299 30.87 -23.70 48.71
CA ARG A 299 30.78 -22.23 48.64
C ARG A 299 29.73 -21.72 47.63
N LEU A 300 29.01 -22.63 46.97
CA LEU A 300 27.91 -22.30 46.07
C LEU A 300 26.58 -22.55 46.77
N ASP A 301 25.89 -21.47 47.12
CA ASP A 301 24.63 -21.54 47.84
C ASP A 301 23.50 -21.87 46.86
N ILE A 302 22.90 -23.05 47.01
CA ILE A 302 21.70 -23.43 46.25
C ILE A 302 20.49 -22.69 46.81
N ILE A 303 19.84 -21.90 45.97
CA ILE A 303 18.63 -21.17 46.31
C ILE A 303 17.45 -21.76 45.53
N LEU A 304 16.49 -22.30 46.27
CA LEU A 304 15.17 -22.69 45.81
C LEU A 304 14.20 -21.57 46.20
N PRO A 305 13.77 -20.70 45.28
CA PRO A 305 12.79 -19.67 45.59
C PRO A 305 11.39 -20.28 45.79
N GLU A 306 10.40 -19.43 46.07
CA GLU A 306 8.99 -19.86 46.10
C GLU A 306 8.58 -20.53 44.77
N SER A 307 7.68 -21.51 44.85
CA SER A 307 7.20 -22.29 43.68
C SER A 307 6.68 -21.40 42.55
N SER A 308 6.09 -20.26 42.90
CA SER A 308 5.64 -19.21 41.97
C SER A 308 6.74 -18.68 41.05
N ILE A 309 8.00 -18.63 41.51
CA ILE A 309 9.16 -18.21 40.72
C ILE A 309 9.85 -19.42 40.10
N VAL A 310 9.92 -20.56 40.80
CA VAL A 310 10.53 -21.81 40.29
C VAL A 310 9.83 -22.29 39.01
N ASP A 311 8.50 -22.34 39.03
CA ASP A 311 7.71 -22.97 37.98
C ASP A 311 7.41 -22.01 36.81
N PHE A 312 7.25 -20.71 37.10
CA PHE A 312 6.82 -19.71 36.11
C PHE A 312 7.91 -18.76 35.62
N ARG A 313 9.17 -19.06 35.93
CA ARG A 313 10.32 -18.21 35.60
C ARG A 313 10.36 -17.78 34.13
N GLU A 314 10.15 -18.71 33.20
CA GLU A 314 10.18 -18.41 31.77
C GLU A 314 9.01 -17.50 31.35
N ALA A 315 7.81 -17.74 31.87
CA ALA A 315 6.65 -16.89 31.62
C ALA A 315 6.88 -15.45 32.13
N ILE A 316 7.47 -15.29 33.32
CA ILE A 316 7.87 -13.97 33.86
C ILE A 316 8.90 -13.29 32.94
N ILE A 317 9.87 -14.04 32.42
CA ILE A 317 10.87 -13.50 31.49
C ILE A 317 10.21 -13.07 30.19
N PHE A 318 9.23 -13.80 29.65
CA PHE A 318 8.49 -13.34 28.47
C PHE A 318 7.69 -12.06 28.74
N ALA A 319 7.09 -11.92 29.92
CA ALA A 319 6.48 -10.65 30.34
C ALA A 319 7.51 -9.51 30.31
N TYR A 320 8.73 -9.75 30.78
CA TYR A 320 9.82 -8.78 30.73
C TYR A 320 10.32 -8.46 29.32
N LEU A 321 10.42 -9.45 28.43
CA LEU A 321 10.76 -9.21 27.03
C LEU A 321 9.67 -8.37 26.33
N GLY A 322 8.40 -8.56 26.71
CA GLY A 322 7.30 -7.66 26.35
C GLY A 322 7.53 -6.24 26.83
N TYR A 323 7.94 -6.06 28.09
CA TYR A 323 8.28 -4.74 28.65
C TYR A 323 9.42 -4.05 27.88
N LEU A 324 10.50 -4.77 27.55
CA LEU A 324 11.59 -4.24 26.72
C LEU A 324 11.10 -3.82 25.33
N ARG A 325 10.18 -4.61 24.74
CA ARG A 325 9.58 -4.27 23.44
C ARG A 325 8.77 -2.98 23.51
N VAL A 326 7.99 -2.77 24.58
CA VAL A 326 7.24 -1.53 24.83
C VAL A 326 8.18 -0.34 25.02
N LYS A 327 9.32 -0.53 25.71
CA LYS A 327 10.37 0.50 25.86
C LYS A 327 11.22 0.76 24.61
N GLY A 328 11.12 -0.10 23.58
CA GLY A 328 11.97 -0.01 22.39
C GLY A 328 13.43 -0.40 22.65
N THR A 329 13.71 -1.15 23.72
CA THR A 329 15.04 -1.68 24.04
C THR A 329 15.23 -3.08 23.44
N PRO A 330 16.46 -3.45 23.02
CA PRO A 330 16.72 -4.79 22.48
C PRO A 330 16.45 -5.90 23.50
N SER A 331 15.74 -6.94 23.08
CA SER A 331 15.34 -8.10 23.88
C SER A 331 16.34 -9.28 23.85
N THR A 332 17.48 -9.16 23.15
CA THR A 332 18.48 -10.24 23.02
C THR A 332 19.86 -9.85 23.60
N VAL A 333 20.60 -10.83 24.12
CA VAL A 333 21.97 -10.67 24.63
C VAL A 333 22.97 -11.03 23.52
N LYS A 334 24.10 -10.31 23.47
CA LYS A 334 25.10 -10.34 22.39
C LYS A 334 25.94 -11.63 22.32
N THR A 335 25.92 -12.47 23.36
CA THR A 335 26.86 -13.58 23.56
C THR A 335 26.32 -14.97 23.27
N ALA A 336 25.04 -15.13 22.93
CA ALA A 336 24.47 -16.45 22.68
C ALA A 336 24.20 -16.75 21.19
N THR A 337 24.56 -15.82 20.30
CA THR A 337 24.44 -16.00 18.86
C THR A 337 25.62 -15.30 18.21
N ASP A 338 26.27 -15.97 17.25
CA ASP A 338 27.24 -15.39 16.29
C ASP A 338 26.54 -14.37 15.39
N SER A 339 25.89 -13.38 16.00
CA SER A 339 25.19 -12.34 15.32
C SER A 339 26.24 -11.50 14.60
N LEU A 340 26.09 -11.48 13.28
CA LEU A 340 26.66 -10.54 12.31
C LEU A 340 26.40 -9.06 12.67
N ILE A 341 25.99 -8.72 13.90
CA ILE A 341 25.94 -7.37 14.48
C ILE A 341 27.35 -6.80 14.65
N ALA A 342 28.37 -7.64 14.87
CA ALA A 342 29.77 -7.18 14.81
C ALA A 342 30.15 -6.76 13.39
N GLN A 343 29.77 -7.54 12.38
CA GLN A 343 29.92 -7.15 10.98
C GLN A 343 29.00 -6.02 10.58
N SER A 344 27.83 -5.81 11.18
CA SER A 344 26.95 -4.67 10.91
C SER A 344 27.42 -3.40 11.60
N LYS A 345 28.13 -3.47 12.74
CA LYS A 345 28.81 -2.31 13.34
C LYS A 345 30.12 -2.00 12.63
N ASP A 346 30.88 -2.99 12.16
CA ASP A 346 32.08 -2.76 11.35
C ASP A 346 31.77 -2.48 9.89
N GLN A 347 30.65 -2.95 9.34
CA GLN A 347 30.09 -2.52 8.07
C GLN A 347 29.36 -1.20 8.23
N LYS A 348 28.68 -0.87 9.33
CA LYS A 348 28.19 0.51 9.57
C LYS A 348 29.32 1.46 9.86
N LYS A 349 30.40 1.03 10.53
CA LYS A 349 31.62 1.83 10.70
C LYS A 349 32.36 1.93 9.38
N ARG A 350 32.53 0.87 8.59
CA ARG A 350 33.07 0.93 7.23
C ARG A 350 32.16 1.73 6.32
N PHE A 351 30.85 1.59 6.36
CA PHE A 351 29.92 2.41 5.58
C PHE A 351 29.96 3.84 6.06
N LYS A 352 30.03 4.13 7.36
CA LYS A 352 30.23 5.49 7.88
C LYS A 352 31.62 6.02 7.56
N LEU A 353 32.65 5.18 7.50
CA LEU A 353 34.03 5.55 7.18
C LEU A 353 34.14 5.80 5.68
N ILE A 354 33.62 4.91 4.84
CA ILE A 354 33.45 5.05 3.39
C ILE A 354 32.54 6.22 3.07
N GLU A 355 31.46 6.47 3.82
CA GLU A 355 30.59 7.63 3.64
C GLU A 355 31.28 8.91 4.13
N LYS A 356 32.12 8.84 5.17
CA LYS A 356 32.93 9.96 5.66
C LYS A 356 34.08 10.27 4.71
N GLU A 357 34.74 9.26 4.16
CA GLU A 357 35.78 9.33 3.12
C GLU A 357 35.17 9.79 1.80
N ARG A 358 34.00 9.28 1.42
CA ARG A 358 33.25 9.75 0.26
C ARG A 358 32.78 11.19 0.46
N LYS A 359 32.29 11.59 1.64
CA LYS A 359 31.95 12.99 1.96
C LYS A 359 33.19 13.88 2.00
N LYS A 360 34.34 13.35 2.41
CA LYS A 360 35.63 14.05 2.42
C LYS A 360 36.15 14.24 1.00
N ALA A 361 36.11 13.19 0.18
CA ALA A 361 36.44 13.21 -1.25
C ALA A 361 35.45 14.06 -2.06
N GLU A 362 34.15 14.06 -1.73
CA GLU A 362 33.14 14.96 -2.30
C GLU A 362 33.38 16.41 -1.84
N LYS A 363 33.83 16.65 -0.60
CA LYS A 363 34.26 17.98 -0.12
C LYS A 363 35.54 18.46 -0.78
N GLU A 364 36.50 17.58 -0.99
CA GLU A 364 37.77 17.87 -1.67
C GLU A 364 37.51 18.13 -3.16
N ARG A 365 36.73 17.27 -3.84
CA ARG A 365 36.22 17.56 -5.19
C ARG A 365 35.43 18.86 -5.24
N ALA A 366 34.55 19.14 -4.27
CA ALA A 366 33.78 20.38 -4.24
C ALA A 366 34.66 21.61 -3.99
N LYS A 367 35.75 21.46 -3.22
CA LYS A 367 36.78 22.50 -3.01
C LYS A 367 37.63 22.72 -4.27
N GLU A 368 38.01 21.65 -4.97
CA GLU A 368 38.68 21.72 -6.27
C GLU A 368 37.77 22.35 -7.35
N LEU A 369 36.49 21.98 -7.38
CA LEU A 369 35.47 22.62 -8.22
C LEU A 369 35.17 24.07 -7.82
N GLN A 370 35.30 24.42 -6.53
CA GLN A 370 35.20 25.80 -6.03
C GLN A 370 36.43 26.64 -6.42
N ALA A 371 37.62 26.03 -6.50
CA ALA A 371 38.83 26.71 -6.94
C ALA A 371 38.75 27.12 -8.42
N TYR A 372 37.96 26.41 -9.22
CA TYR A 372 37.72 26.69 -10.64
C TYR A 372 36.51 27.61 -10.94
N ARG A 373 35.69 27.98 -9.95
CA ARG A 373 34.43 28.72 -10.18
C ARG A 373 34.36 30.03 -9.39
N GLY A 374 34.16 31.14 -10.10
CA GLY A 374 34.12 32.49 -9.54
C GLY A 374 33.11 32.70 -8.40
N LYS A 375 33.37 33.71 -7.56
CA LYS A 375 32.61 34.00 -6.32
C LYS A 375 31.09 34.17 -6.53
N TRP A 376 30.65 34.60 -7.71
CA TRP A 376 29.23 34.78 -8.05
C TRP A 376 28.51 33.46 -8.34
N THR A 377 29.14 32.53 -9.07
CA THR A 377 28.55 31.20 -9.36
C THR A 377 28.44 30.32 -8.10
N SER A 378 29.37 30.49 -7.14
CA SER A 378 29.40 29.74 -5.87
C SER A 378 28.28 30.09 -4.88
N ARG A 379 27.72 31.31 -4.94
CA ARG A 379 26.54 31.70 -4.15
C ARG A 379 25.26 31.18 -4.80
N PHE A 380 25.15 31.28 -6.12
CA PHE A 380 24.02 30.74 -6.86
C PHE A 380 23.94 29.22 -6.70
N ASP A 381 25.05 28.49 -6.87
CA ASP A 381 25.11 27.03 -6.69
C ASP A 381 24.76 26.57 -5.26
N ARG A 382 25.08 27.37 -4.23
CA ARG A 382 24.73 27.05 -2.83
C ARG A 382 23.26 27.26 -2.53
N VAL A 383 22.70 28.40 -2.95
CA VAL A 383 21.28 28.69 -2.77
C VAL A 383 20.46 27.71 -3.60
N PHE A 384 20.85 27.47 -4.85
CA PHE A 384 20.22 26.51 -5.75
C PHE A 384 20.35 25.09 -5.22
N GLY A 385 21.52 24.67 -4.71
CA GLY A 385 21.72 23.37 -4.07
C GLY A 385 20.89 23.18 -2.80
N TRP A 386 20.72 24.22 -1.98
CA TRP A 386 19.84 24.20 -0.80
C TRP A 386 18.37 24.13 -1.19
N LEU A 387 17.93 24.92 -2.17
CA LEU A 387 16.56 24.89 -2.72
C LEU A 387 16.24 23.53 -3.33
N LEU A 388 17.18 22.93 -4.08
CA LEU A 388 17.07 21.59 -4.64
C LEU A 388 17.06 20.49 -3.56
N ALA A 389 17.82 20.67 -2.48
CA ALA A 389 17.78 19.77 -1.34
C ALA A 389 16.39 19.77 -0.69
N LYS A 390 15.80 20.96 -0.54
CA LYS A 390 14.43 21.18 -0.04
C LYS A 390 13.35 20.65 -0.99
N ILE A 391 13.47 20.85 -2.31
CA ILE A 391 12.53 20.33 -3.32
C ILE A 391 12.44 18.80 -3.31
N GLY A 392 13.49 18.11 -2.86
CA GLY A 392 13.46 16.64 -2.69
C GLY A 392 12.71 16.14 -1.46
N GLU A 393 12.19 17.01 -0.59
CA GLU A 393 11.21 16.63 0.44
C GLU A 393 9.85 16.37 -0.22
N ASP A 394 9.23 15.22 0.07
CA ASP A 394 7.98 14.76 -0.56
C ASP A 394 6.87 15.84 -0.54
N THR A 395 6.74 16.55 0.57
CA THR A 395 5.73 17.60 0.77
C THR A 395 5.95 18.78 -0.18
N ILE A 396 7.19 19.25 -0.30
CA ILE A 396 7.53 20.40 -1.16
C ILE A 396 7.38 20.02 -2.62
N PHE A 397 7.83 18.81 -3.00
CA PHE A 397 7.62 18.27 -4.33
C PHE A 397 6.14 18.29 -4.73
N LEU A 398 5.26 17.81 -3.84
CA LEU A 398 3.82 17.76 -4.07
C LEU A 398 3.19 19.15 -4.15
N ALA A 399 3.63 20.12 -3.34
CA ALA A 399 3.15 21.50 -3.44
C ALA A 399 3.50 22.11 -4.83
N PHE A 400 4.75 21.96 -5.29
CA PHE A 400 5.17 22.45 -6.59
C PHE A 400 4.43 21.77 -7.75
N LEU A 401 4.17 20.46 -7.65
CA LEU A 401 3.37 19.74 -8.63
C LEU A 401 1.99 20.38 -8.79
N GLY A 402 1.31 20.66 -7.66
CA GLY A 402 0.00 21.33 -7.65
C GLY A 402 0.04 22.70 -8.32
N ILE A 403 1.02 23.54 -7.94
CA ILE A 403 1.20 24.90 -8.48
C ILE A 403 1.45 24.88 -10.00
N ILE A 404 2.35 24.03 -10.48
CA ILE A 404 2.70 23.97 -11.90
C ILE A 404 1.50 23.53 -12.74
N VAL A 405 0.77 22.49 -12.30
CA VAL A 405 -0.42 22.01 -13.02
C VAL A 405 -1.51 23.06 -13.04
N ALA A 406 -1.71 23.81 -11.94
CA ALA A 406 -2.67 24.90 -11.87
C ALA A 406 -2.32 26.04 -12.84
N ILE A 407 -1.05 26.46 -12.92
CA ILE A 407 -0.59 27.49 -13.86
C ILE A 407 -0.82 27.03 -15.30
N ILE A 408 -0.48 25.79 -15.63
CA ILE A 408 -0.72 25.25 -16.98
C ILE A 408 -2.22 25.30 -17.30
N SER A 409 -3.07 24.80 -16.41
CA SER A 409 -4.54 24.81 -16.58
C SER A 409 -5.09 26.23 -16.78
N PHE A 410 -4.62 27.19 -15.99
CA PHE A 410 -5.03 28.59 -16.07
C PHE A 410 -4.63 29.23 -17.40
N VAL A 411 -3.39 29.04 -17.85
CA VAL A 411 -2.92 29.55 -19.14
C VAL A 411 -3.70 28.92 -20.30
N GLN A 412 -4.02 27.63 -20.22
CA GLN A 412 -4.86 26.98 -21.23
C GLN A 412 -6.26 27.60 -21.28
N ASP A 413 -6.92 27.78 -20.14
CA ASP A 413 -8.26 28.40 -20.08
C ASP A 413 -8.25 29.83 -20.61
N TYR A 414 -7.23 30.61 -20.24
CA TYR A 414 -7.04 31.97 -20.75
C TYR A 414 -6.99 31.99 -22.29
N ILE A 415 -6.13 31.15 -22.90
CA ILE A 415 -6.00 31.10 -24.36
C ILE A 415 -7.30 30.64 -25.01
N VAL A 416 -7.98 29.64 -24.43
CA VAL A 416 -9.28 29.15 -24.94
C VAL A 416 -10.33 30.26 -24.93
N VAL A 417 -10.41 31.06 -23.87
CA VAL A 417 -11.32 32.21 -23.79
C VAL A 417 -11.00 33.25 -24.87
N GLN A 418 -9.72 33.56 -25.11
CA GLN A 418 -9.34 34.50 -26.17
C GLN A 418 -9.67 33.96 -27.57
N LEU A 419 -9.43 32.67 -27.84
CA LEU A 419 -9.80 32.03 -29.11
C LEU A 419 -11.31 32.05 -29.34
N HIS A 420 -12.10 31.81 -28.29
CA HIS A 420 -13.55 31.90 -28.37
C HIS A 420 -14.02 33.33 -28.64
N ARG A 421 -13.45 34.34 -27.97
CA ARG A 421 -13.73 35.76 -28.24
C ARG A 421 -13.39 36.13 -29.68
N ALA A 422 -12.23 35.71 -30.19
CA ALA A 422 -11.82 35.93 -31.57
C ALA A 422 -12.80 35.30 -32.57
N ARG A 423 -13.33 34.10 -32.28
CA ARG A 423 -14.36 33.45 -33.09
C ARG A 423 -15.64 34.28 -33.17
N ILE A 424 -16.13 34.78 -32.02
CA ILE A 424 -17.34 35.61 -31.97
C ILE A 424 -17.11 36.94 -32.68
N GLN A 425 -15.96 37.59 -32.46
CA GLN A 425 -15.60 38.82 -33.18
C GLN A 425 -15.56 38.60 -34.70
N MET A 426 -14.95 37.52 -35.19
CA MET A 426 -14.96 37.21 -36.63
C MET A 426 -16.35 36.98 -37.20
N TYR A 427 -17.24 36.37 -36.42
CA TYR A 427 -18.64 36.21 -36.80
C TYR A 427 -19.38 37.56 -36.86
N ASP A 428 -19.13 38.46 -35.92
CA ASP A 428 -19.78 39.78 -35.84
C ASP A 428 -19.19 40.82 -36.84
N LEU A 429 -18.04 40.54 -37.49
CA LEU A 429 -17.39 41.45 -38.46
C LEU A 429 -18.18 41.65 -39.77
N THR A 430 -19.07 40.72 -40.13
CA THR A 430 -19.80 40.72 -41.41
C THR A 430 -21.29 40.58 -41.16
N SER A 431 -22.10 41.36 -41.88
CA SER A 431 -23.56 41.24 -41.88
C SER A 431 -24.07 40.20 -42.89
N ILE A 432 -23.27 39.83 -43.89
CA ILE A 432 -23.62 38.86 -44.94
C ILE A 432 -23.59 37.44 -44.38
N ASP A 433 -24.70 36.72 -44.49
CA ASP A 433 -24.87 35.40 -43.85
C ASP A 433 -23.95 34.31 -44.43
N GLU A 434 -23.64 34.35 -45.72
CA GLU A 434 -22.66 33.45 -46.35
C GLU A 434 -21.27 33.63 -45.73
N LEU A 435 -20.81 34.89 -45.59
CA LEU A 435 -19.53 35.20 -44.98
C LEU A 435 -19.52 34.88 -43.48
N LYS A 436 -20.64 35.06 -42.77
CA LYS A 436 -20.78 34.61 -41.37
C LYS A 436 -20.61 33.11 -41.23
N PHE A 437 -21.16 32.32 -42.16
CA PHE A 437 -20.98 30.87 -42.17
C PHE A 437 -19.50 30.49 -42.35
N PHE A 438 -18.82 31.10 -43.32
CA PHE A 438 -17.39 30.88 -43.52
C PHE A 438 -16.57 31.29 -42.29
N ALA A 439 -16.83 32.47 -41.71
CA ALA A 439 -16.15 32.94 -40.49
C ALA A 439 -16.38 32.01 -39.29
N TRP A 440 -17.58 31.45 -39.16
CA TRP A 440 -17.94 30.53 -38.09
C TRP A 440 -17.23 29.18 -38.18
N VAL A 441 -17.03 28.68 -39.40
CA VAL A 441 -16.49 27.34 -39.69
C VAL A 441 -14.96 27.35 -39.75
N ILE A 442 -14.36 28.37 -40.38
CA ILE A 442 -12.94 28.33 -40.75
C ILE A 442 -12.01 28.17 -39.56
N LEU A 443 -12.21 28.96 -38.49
CA LEU A 443 -11.34 28.95 -37.32
C LEU A 443 -11.44 27.63 -36.53
N PRO A 444 -12.63 27.13 -36.17
CA PRO A 444 -12.74 25.82 -35.50
C PRO A 444 -12.15 24.67 -36.31
N VAL A 445 -12.41 24.61 -37.62
CA VAL A 445 -11.91 23.54 -38.49
C VAL A 445 -10.38 23.62 -38.59
N SER A 446 -9.81 24.81 -38.79
CA SER A 446 -8.36 24.99 -38.84
C SER A 446 -7.68 24.59 -37.54
N LEU A 447 -8.27 24.95 -36.39
CA LEU A 447 -7.74 24.61 -35.07
C LEU A 447 -7.78 23.10 -34.80
N VAL A 448 -8.85 22.39 -35.19
CA VAL A 448 -8.94 20.93 -35.00
C VAL A 448 -7.99 20.18 -35.93
N VAL A 449 -7.88 20.60 -37.21
CA VAL A 449 -6.92 20.01 -38.15
C VAL A 449 -5.49 20.26 -37.69
N PHE A 450 -5.18 21.46 -37.20
CA PHE A 450 -3.90 21.78 -36.57
C PHE A 450 -3.63 20.90 -35.35
N ALA A 451 -4.58 20.76 -34.43
CA ALA A 451 -4.44 19.93 -33.24
C ALA A 451 -4.16 18.46 -33.57
N ALA A 452 -4.89 17.90 -34.54
CA ALA A 452 -4.70 16.53 -35.01
C ALA A 452 -3.32 16.35 -35.66
N GLY A 453 -2.92 17.31 -36.52
CA GLY A 453 -1.60 17.31 -37.15
C GLY A 453 -0.46 17.42 -36.14
N PHE A 454 -0.55 18.36 -35.21
CA PHE A 454 0.47 18.59 -34.19
C PHE A 454 0.64 17.39 -33.28
N ALA A 455 -0.46 16.81 -32.80
CA ALA A 455 -0.43 15.58 -31.99
C ALA A 455 0.21 14.42 -32.77
N HIS A 456 -0.12 14.25 -34.05
CA HIS A 456 0.45 13.18 -34.86
C HIS A 456 1.93 13.36 -35.19
N LEU A 457 2.38 14.59 -35.48
CA LEU A 457 3.76 14.88 -35.86
C LEU A 457 4.71 14.87 -34.66
N VAL A 458 4.28 15.43 -33.52
CA VAL A 458 5.12 15.58 -32.34
C VAL A 458 5.12 14.33 -31.46
N ALA A 459 3.93 13.84 -31.08
CA ALA A 459 3.79 12.68 -30.21
C ALA A 459 2.40 12.04 -30.32
N PRO A 460 2.23 10.97 -31.13
CA PRO A 460 0.93 10.29 -31.29
C PRO A 460 0.30 9.80 -29.98
N GLN A 461 1.11 9.61 -28.94
CA GLN A 461 0.68 9.24 -27.60
C GLN A 461 -0.16 10.31 -26.89
N ALA A 462 -0.14 11.56 -27.38
CA ALA A 462 -0.93 12.65 -26.83
C ALA A 462 -2.44 12.54 -27.14
N ILE A 463 -2.82 11.74 -28.14
CA ILE A 463 -4.19 11.63 -28.66
C ILE A 463 -5.13 10.98 -27.64
N GLY A 464 -6.34 11.52 -27.54
CA GLY A 464 -7.39 11.07 -26.63
C GLY A 464 -7.22 11.56 -25.19
N SER A 465 -8.05 11.01 -24.30
CA SER A 465 -8.15 11.43 -22.89
C SER A 465 -6.86 11.19 -22.10
N GLY A 466 -6.38 9.96 -22.02
CA GLY A 466 -5.25 9.58 -21.18
C GLY A 466 -5.62 9.01 -19.81
N MET A 467 -6.89 9.14 -19.38
CA MET A 467 -7.40 8.43 -18.20
C MET A 467 -7.30 6.90 -18.33
N PRO A 468 -7.73 6.27 -19.45
CA PRO A 468 -7.60 4.82 -19.65
C PRO A 468 -6.15 4.32 -19.50
N GLU A 469 -5.21 5.04 -20.14
CA GLU A 469 -3.80 4.72 -20.12
C GLU A 469 -3.18 4.90 -18.72
N MET A 470 -3.54 5.97 -18.01
CA MET A 470 -3.10 6.17 -16.63
C MET A 470 -3.61 5.07 -15.70
N ARG A 471 -4.85 4.61 -15.88
CA ARG A 471 -5.40 3.46 -15.15
C ARG A 471 -4.58 2.19 -15.41
N THR A 472 -4.18 1.94 -16.65
CA THR A 472 -3.29 0.83 -17.01
C THR A 472 -1.89 0.96 -16.38
N ILE A 473 -1.33 2.17 -16.34
CA ILE A 473 -0.02 2.44 -15.72
C ILE A 473 -0.06 2.21 -14.20
N LEU A 474 -1.11 2.68 -13.52
CA LEU A 474 -1.26 2.52 -12.07
C LEU A 474 -1.51 1.05 -11.66
N ARG A 475 -2.04 0.22 -12.56
CA ARG A 475 -2.08 -1.25 -12.38
C ARG A 475 -0.74 -1.95 -12.63
N GLY A 476 0.34 -1.20 -12.93
CA GLY A 476 1.71 -1.72 -13.02
C GLY A 476 2.25 -1.91 -14.44
N ILE A 477 1.51 -1.54 -15.48
CA ILE A 477 1.94 -1.75 -16.87
C ILE A 477 2.57 -0.48 -17.44
N ILE A 478 3.86 -0.55 -17.72
CA ILE A 478 4.62 0.61 -18.21
C ILE A 478 4.41 0.79 -19.72
N LEU A 479 3.73 1.87 -20.10
CA LEU A 479 3.61 2.32 -21.49
C LEU A 479 4.85 3.12 -21.89
N LYS A 480 5.52 2.71 -22.98
CA LYS A 480 6.73 3.39 -23.48
C LYS A 480 6.40 4.79 -24.00
N GLU A 481 7.24 5.77 -23.65
CA GLU A 481 7.18 7.17 -24.12
C GLU A 481 5.87 7.93 -23.83
N TYR A 482 4.97 7.34 -23.04
CA TYR A 482 3.70 7.96 -22.68
C TYR A 482 3.93 9.18 -21.77
N LEU A 483 4.77 9.02 -20.75
CA LEU A 483 5.13 10.06 -19.77
C LEU A 483 6.38 10.88 -20.19
N SER A 484 6.38 11.41 -21.42
CA SER A 484 7.52 12.13 -22.00
C SER A 484 7.28 13.65 -22.11
N PHE A 485 8.36 14.44 -22.16
CA PHE A 485 8.25 15.89 -22.38
C PHE A 485 7.68 16.25 -23.76
N ARG A 486 7.99 15.45 -24.79
CA ARG A 486 7.42 15.64 -26.14
C ARG A 486 5.90 15.45 -26.12
N THR A 487 5.44 14.43 -25.40
CA THR A 487 4.00 14.16 -25.21
C THR A 487 3.32 15.28 -24.43
N LEU A 488 3.99 15.86 -23.42
CA LEU A 488 3.47 17.00 -22.65
C LEU A 488 3.19 18.20 -23.54
N VAL A 489 4.17 18.62 -24.36
CA VAL A 489 4.02 19.77 -25.26
C VAL A 489 2.94 19.51 -26.32
N ALA A 490 2.97 18.33 -26.95
CA ALA A 490 1.96 17.92 -27.92
C ALA A 490 0.54 17.97 -27.34
N LYS A 491 0.39 17.50 -26.10
CA LYS A 491 -0.91 17.42 -25.43
C LYS A 491 -1.42 18.79 -24.97
N CYS A 492 -0.56 19.65 -24.41
CA CYS A 492 -0.96 20.99 -24.00
C CYS A 492 -1.44 21.82 -25.19
N VAL A 493 -0.66 21.89 -26.27
CA VAL A 493 -0.99 22.70 -27.47
C VAL A 493 -2.20 22.12 -28.19
N GLY A 494 -2.24 20.80 -28.41
CA GLY A 494 -3.36 20.15 -29.09
C GLY A 494 -4.68 20.28 -28.33
N LEU A 495 -4.65 20.19 -26.98
CA LEU A 495 -5.82 20.39 -26.15
C LEU A 495 -6.33 21.84 -26.21
N THR A 496 -5.44 22.83 -26.09
CA THR A 496 -5.80 24.24 -26.17
C THR A 496 -6.44 24.59 -27.51
N ALA A 497 -5.88 24.11 -28.62
CA ALA A 497 -6.46 24.31 -29.95
C ALA A 497 -7.84 23.63 -30.08
N THR A 498 -7.99 22.41 -29.56
CA THR A 498 -9.27 21.66 -29.64
C THR A 498 -10.38 22.32 -28.81
N LEU A 499 -10.06 22.78 -27.60
CA LEU A 499 -11.01 23.50 -26.74
C LEU A 499 -11.33 24.89 -27.31
N GLY A 500 -10.33 25.59 -27.85
CA GLY A 500 -10.49 26.88 -28.52
C GLY A 500 -11.36 26.81 -29.77
N ALA A 501 -11.40 25.65 -30.45
CA ALA A 501 -12.33 25.39 -31.55
C ALA A 501 -13.81 25.33 -31.10
N GLY A 502 -14.07 25.21 -29.79
CA GLY A 502 -15.44 25.08 -29.25
C GLY A 502 -16.09 23.72 -29.51
N MET A 503 -15.31 22.69 -29.82
CA MET A 503 -15.80 21.32 -29.98
C MET A 503 -16.38 20.80 -28.65
N PRO A 504 -17.42 19.94 -28.65
CA PRO A 504 -18.04 19.36 -27.44
C PRO A 504 -17.11 18.34 -26.75
N ILE A 505 -16.00 18.83 -26.22
CA ILE A 505 -14.87 18.12 -25.64
C ILE A 505 -14.45 18.85 -24.35
N GLY A 506 -14.05 18.10 -23.34
CA GLY A 506 -13.53 18.60 -22.06
C GLY A 506 -12.01 18.52 -21.93
N LYS A 507 -11.47 19.03 -20.82
CA LYS A 507 -10.02 19.06 -20.55
C LYS A 507 -9.55 18.05 -19.50
N GLU A 508 -10.50 17.36 -18.85
CA GLU A 508 -10.30 16.69 -17.57
C GLU A 508 -9.30 15.54 -17.69
N GLY A 509 -9.59 14.58 -18.59
CA GLY A 509 -8.70 13.46 -18.81
C GLY A 509 -7.31 13.85 -19.32
N PRO A 510 -7.22 14.76 -20.32
CA PRO A 510 -5.94 15.30 -20.75
C PRO A 510 -5.15 15.99 -19.63
N LEU A 511 -5.79 16.74 -18.73
CA LEU A 511 -5.09 17.40 -17.62
C LEU A 511 -4.57 16.39 -16.59
N VAL A 512 -5.29 15.29 -16.33
CA VAL A 512 -4.76 14.18 -15.52
C VAL A 512 -3.46 13.66 -16.14
N HIS A 513 -3.45 13.41 -17.45
CA HIS A 513 -2.24 12.96 -18.12
C HIS A 513 -1.11 14.01 -18.07
N ILE A 514 -1.43 15.29 -18.25
CA ILE A 514 -0.48 16.41 -18.11
C ILE A 514 0.12 16.43 -16.71
N ALA A 515 -0.68 16.31 -15.66
CA ALA A 515 -0.22 16.26 -14.28
C ALA A 515 0.73 15.08 -14.04
N SER A 516 0.38 13.89 -14.54
CA SER A 516 1.24 12.71 -14.45
C SER A 516 2.57 12.87 -15.21
N MET A 517 2.56 13.54 -16.36
CA MET A 517 3.77 13.88 -17.12
C MET A 517 4.65 14.88 -16.35
N VAL A 518 4.07 15.94 -15.78
CA VAL A 518 4.79 16.91 -14.95
C VAL A 518 5.42 16.20 -13.75
N ALA A 519 4.67 15.37 -13.04
CA ALA A 519 5.19 14.60 -11.91
C ALA A 519 6.34 13.67 -12.30
N SER A 520 6.23 12.97 -13.44
CA SER A 520 7.29 12.09 -13.94
C SER A 520 8.56 12.86 -14.34
N LEU A 521 8.41 14.01 -15.00
CA LEU A 521 9.53 14.86 -15.41
C LEU A 521 10.21 15.53 -14.21
N MET A 522 9.42 16.03 -13.25
CA MET A 522 9.95 16.55 -11.99
C MET A 522 10.71 15.46 -11.22
N SER A 523 10.16 14.24 -11.16
CA SER A 523 10.83 13.11 -10.51
C SER A 523 12.17 12.78 -11.17
N LYS A 524 12.21 12.71 -12.52
CA LYS A 524 13.46 12.52 -13.29
C LYS A 524 14.48 13.64 -13.07
N PHE A 525 14.02 14.88 -12.97
CA PHE A 525 14.89 16.02 -12.69
C PHE A 525 15.51 15.92 -11.29
N VAL A 526 14.72 15.58 -10.27
CA VAL A 526 15.23 15.42 -8.90
C VAL A 526 16.16 14.21 -8.78
N THR A 527 15.86 13.08 -9.43
CA THR A 527 16.72 11.89 -9.39
C THR A 527 18.05 12.11 -10.11
N SER A 528 18.06 12.82 -11.25
CA SER A 528 19.29 13.21 -11.95
C SER A 528 20.25 14.03 -11.08
N LEU A 529 19.73 14.75 -10.08
CA LEU A 529 20.51 15.64 -9.22
C LEU A 529 20.93 14.98 -7.90
N LYS A 530 20.09 14.11 -7.32
CA LYS A 530 20.36 13.49 -6.01
C LYS A 530 20.96 12.09 -6.07
N GLY A 531 21.09 11.45 -7.23
CA GLY A 531 21.72 10.12 -7.39
C GLY A 531 21.15 9.01 -6.48
N THR A 532 20.00 9.26 -5.85
CA THR A 532 19.42 8.40 -4.81
C THR A 532 18.26 7.63 -5.42
N TYR A 533 18.42 6.30 -5.46
CA TYR A 533 17.47 5.23 -5.79
C TYR A 533 16.08 5.64 -6.31
N GLU A 534 15.85 5.38 -7.60
CA GLU A 534 14.54 5.43 -8.25
C GLU A 534 13.69 4.23 -7.75
N ASN A 535 12.90 4.42 -6.69
CA ASN A 535 11.99 3.39 -6.20
C ASN A 535 10.69 3.40 -7.04
N GLU A 536 10.41 2.29 -7.73
CA GLU A 536 9.20 2.12 -8.56
C GLU A 536 7.90 2.29 -7.74
N SER A 537 7.86 1.84 -6.48
CA SER A 537 6.69 2.00 -5.61
C SER A 537 6.37 3.49 -5.37
N ARG A 538 7.40 4.27 -5.03
CA ARG A 538 7.27 5.72 -4.82
C ARG A 538 6.83 6.44 -6.10
N LYS A 539 7.27 5.97 -7.27
CA LYS A 539 6.86 6.53 -8.56
C LYS A 539 5.38 6.30 -8.83
N ILE A 540 4.85 5.11 -8.52
CA ILE A 540 3.41 4.81 -8.64
C ILE A 540 2.60 5.68 -7.66
N GLU A 541 3.02 5.78 -6.40
CA GLU A 541 2.37 6.65 -5.41
C GLU A 541 2.34 8.12 -5.86
N LEU A 542 3.42 8.60 -6.46
CA LEU A 542 3.51 9.96 -6.99
C LEU A 542 2.60 10.17 -8.19
N LEU A 543 2.56 9.21 -9.12
CA LEU A 543 1.65 9.28 -10.28
C LEU A 543 0.19 9.29 -9.83
N ALA A 544 -0.14 8.55 -8.77
CA ALA A 544 -1.49 8.54 -8.21
C ALA A 544 -1.87 9.90 -7.60
N ALA A 545 -0.94 10.54 -6.89
CA ALA A 545 -1.13 11.92 -6.40
C ALA A 545 -1.26 12.91 -7.57
N ALA A 546 -0.47 12.75 -8.63
CA ALA A 546 -0.55 13.59 -9.82
C ALA A 546 -1.90 13.46 -10.54
N CYS A 547 -2.46 12.25 -10.62
CA CYS A 547 -3.79 12.05 -11.16
C CYS A 547 -4.84 12.85 -10.38
N ALA A 548 -4.79 12.78 -9.04
CA ALA A 548 -5.69 13.54 -8.16
C ALA A 548 -5.57 15.06 -8.38
N VAL A 549 -4.35 15.57 -8.50
CA VAL A 549 -4.09 17.00 -8.79
C VAL A 549 -4.69 17.41 -10.12
N GLY A 550 -4.50 16.62 -11.18
CA GLY A 550 -5.02 16.92 -12.50
C GLY A 550 -6.55 16.99 -12.51
N VAL A 551 -7.23 16.07 -11.80
CA VAL A 551 -8.68 16.12 -11.63
C VAL A 551 -9.11 17.34 -10.83
N SER A 552 -8.51 17.56 -9.65
CA SER A 552 -8.88 18.67 -8.76
C SER A 552 -8.62 20.04 -9.40
N ALA A 553 -7.55 20.20 -10.17
CA ALA A 553 -7.25 21.44 -10.89
C ALA A 553 -8.22 21.71 -12.05
N CYS A 554 -8.89 20.69 -12.60
CA CYS A 554 -9.94 20.88 -13.60
C CYS A 554 -11.23 21.39 -12.97
N PHE A 555 -11.64 20.75 -11.87
CA PHE A 555 -12.92 21.03 -11.23
C PHE A 555 -12.85 22.14 -10.18
N GLY A 556 -11.64 22.55 -9.79
CA GLY A 556 -11.45 23.43 -8.64
C GLY A 556 -12.01 22.83 -7.35
N ALA A 557 -12.00 21.49 -7.26
CA ALA A 557 -12.61 20.70 -6.20
C ALA A 557 -11.57 19.72 -5.60
N PRO A 558 -10.84 20.09 -4.53
CA PRO A 558 -9.80 19.26 -3.96
C PRO A 558 -10.31 17.95 -3.35
N ILE A 559 -11.43 17.95 -2.62
CA ILE A 559 -11.91 16.73 -1.93
C ILE A 559 -12.52 15.77 -2.98
N GLY A 560 -13.49 16.26 -3.75
CA GLY A 560 -14.17 15.51 -4.79
C GLY A 560 -13.20 15.01 -5.86
N GLY A 561 -12.23 15.84 -6.28
CA GLY A 561 -11.28 15.46 -7.32
C GLY A 561 -10.32 14.34 -6.91
N VAL A 562 -9.88 14.31 -5.64
CA VAL A 562 -9.06 13.21 -5.11
C VAL A 562 -9.88 11.93 -5.03
N LEU A 563 -11.11 11.99 -4.51
CA LEU A 563 -12.00 10.83 -4.45
C LEU A 563 -12.32 10.27 -5.84
N PHE A 564 -12.61 11.15 -6.81
CA PHE A 564 -12.84 10.78 -8.21
C PHE A 564 -11.62 10.13 -8.84
N SER A 565 -10.44 10.69 -8.62
CA SER A 565 -9.21 10.07 -9.10
C SER A 565 -9.02 8.67 -8.51
N ILE A 566 -9.26 8.48 -7.22
CA ILE A 566 -9.11 7.17 -6.57
C ILE A 566 -10.08 6.15 -7.18
N GLU A 567 -11.36 6.52 -7.27
CA GLU A 567 -12.43 5.66 -7.75
C GLU A 567 -12.23 5.22 -9.22
N VAL A 568 -11.75 6.11 -10.08
CA VAL A 568 -11.60 5.84 -11.52
C VAL A 568 -10.25 5.23 -11.87
N THR A 569 -9.17 5.59 -11.18
CA THR A 569 -7.80 5.24 -11.62
C THR A 569 -7.20 4.03 -10.92
N SER A 570 -7.66 3.67 -9.72
CA SER A 570 -7.05 2.64 -8.89
C SER A 570 -8.08 1.67 -8.30
N VAL A 571 -7.70 0.40 -8.13
CA VAL A 571 -8.50 -0.60 -7.38
C VAL A 571 -8.10 -0.62 -5.91
N PHE A 572 -6.78 -0.58 -5.66
CA PHE A 572 -6.21 -0.49 -4.34
C PHE A 572 -5.49 0.84 -4.21
N PHE A 573 -5.72 1.52 -3.09
CA PHE A 573 -5.14 2.82 -2.86
C PHE A 573 -4.70 2.97 -1.41
N ALA A 574 -3.41 3.24 -1.21
CA ALA A 574 -2.87 3.45 0.13
C ALA A 574 -3.39 4.78 0.71
N ILE A 575 -3.83 4.77 1.97
CA ILE A 575 -4.31 5.98 2.67
C ILE A 575 -3.23 7.08 2.69
N ARG A 576 -1.95 6.71 2.72
CA ARG A 576 -0.84 7.69 2.60
C ARG A 576 -0.87 8.45 1.27
N SER A 577 -1.22 7.78 0.17
CA SER A 577 -1.36 8.40 -1.15
C SER A 577 -2.55 9.35 -1.22
N TYR A 578 -3.59 9.12 -0.39
CA TYR A 578 -4.75 10.03 -0.28
C TYR A 578 -4.30 11.38 0.24
N TRP A 579 -3.59 11.39 1.37
CA TRP A 579 -3.10 12.63 1.96
C TRP A 579 -2.13 13.38 1.06
N ARG A 580 -1.27 12.66 0.32
CA ARG A 580 -0.36 13.27 -0.67
C ARG A 580 -1.11 13.90 -1.84
N GLY A 581 -2.10 13.19 -2.40
CA GLY A 581 -2.95 13.69 -3.46
C GLY A 581 -3.76 14.90 -2.99
N PHE A 582 -4.39 14.82 -1.80
CA PHE A 582 -5.17 15.88 -1.20
C PHE A 582 -4.34 17.13 -0.92
N TYR A 583 -3.17 16.98 -0.30
CA TYR A 583 -2.26 18.09 -0.05
C TYR A 583 -1.90 18.82 -1.35
N SER A 584 -1.47 18.08 -2.38
CA SER A 584 -1.12 18.66 -3.68
C SER A 584 -2.32 19.30 -4.40
N ALA A 585 -3.50 18.68 -4.32
CA ALA A 585 -4.74 19.17 -4.91
C ALA A 585 -5.22 20.49 -4.29
N VAL A 586 -5.03 20.68 -2.98
CA VAL A 586 -5.33 21.95 -2.28
C VAL A 586 -4.44 23.06 -2.80
N PHE A 587 -3.12 22.83 -2.92
CA PHE A 587 -2.20 23.83 -3.49
C PHE A 587 -2.54 24.15 -4.94
N GLY A 588 -2.88 23.14 -5.76
CA GLY A 588 -3.31 23.37 -7.13
C GLY A 588 -4.59 24.19 -7.22
N THR A 589 -5.62 23.83 -6.46
CA THR A 589 -6.90 24.55 -6.45
C THR A 589 -6.75 25.98 -5.94
N LEU A 590 -6.01 26.16 -4.84
CA LEU A 590 -5.75 27.49 -4.27
C LEU A 590 -5.02 28.38 -5.27
N THR A 591 -3.97 27.86 -5.93
CA THR A 591 -3.22 28.59 -6.96
C THR A 591 -4.13 29.00 -8.11
N PHE A 592 -4.94 28.07 -8.63
CA PHE A 592 -5.86 28.36 -9.72
C PHE A 592 -6.86 29.46 -9.34
N ARG A 593 -7.43 29.40 -8.14
CA ARG A 593 -8.40 30.39 -7.65
C ARG A 593 -7.76 31.76 -7.38
N LEU A 594 -6.53 31.81 -6.86
CA LEU A 594 -5.79 33.06 -6.66
C LEU A 594 -5.43 33.73 -7.98
N LEU A 595 -4.98 32.96 -8.98
CA LEU A 595 -4.71 33.48 -10.32
C LEU A 595 -5.97 34.03 -10.98
N ALA A 596 -7.11 33.35 -10.83
CA ALA A 596 -8.39 33.83 -11.32
C ALA A 596 -8.83 35.13 -10.61
N TYR A 597 -8.65 35.23 -9.30
CA TYR A 597 -8.93 36.45 -8.53
C TYR A 597 -8.11 37.65 -9.04
N TRP A 598 -6.80 37.47 -9.28
CA TRP A 598 -5.93 38.55 -9.76
C TRP A 598 -6.17 38.96 -11.21
N TYR A 599 -6.72 38.07 -12.04
CA TYR A 599 -6.87 38.32 -13.47
C TYR A 599 -8.30 38.73 -13.87
N GLU A 600 -9.32 38.14 -13.26
CA GLU A 600 -10.73 38.40 -13.62
C GLU A 600 -11.38 39.49 -12.75
N ASP A 601 -10.62 40.17 -11.87
CA ASP A 601 -11.08 41.22 -10.93
C ASP A 601 -12.34 40.82 -10.13
N HIS A 602 -12.43 39.54 -9.72
CA HIS A 602 -13.53 39.10 -8.86
C HIS A 602 -13.39 39.69 -7.45
N ASP A 603 -14.50 40.06 -6.81
CA ASP A 603 -14.48 40.57 -5.43
C ASP A 603 -13.97 39.54 -4.41
N THR A 604 -14.16 38.24 -4.67
CA THR A 604 -13.81 37.15 -3.76
C THR A 604 -13.48 35.84 -4.50
N ILE A 605 -12.82 34.92 -3.79
CA ILE A 605 -12.56 33.56 -4.28
C ILE A 605 -13.87 32.77 -4.32
N THR A 606 -14.41 32.56 -5.52
CA THR A 606 -15.69 31.86 -5.74
C THR A 606 -15.50 30.47 -6.37
N ALA A 607 -16.54 29.63 -6.25
CA ALA A 607 -16.61 28.33 -6.92
C ALA A 607 -16.77 28.51 -8.43
N ILE A 608 -16.35 27.50 -9.22
CA ILE A 608 -16.31 27.59 -10.69
C ILE A 608 -17.70 27.86 -11.27
N PHE A 609 -18.75 27.22 -10.72
CA PHE A 609 -20.15 27.29 -11.15
C PHE A 609 -21.08 27.75 -10.02
N ARG A 610 -20.81 28.93 -9.44
CA ARG A 610 -21.58 29.44 -8.30
C ARG A 610 -23.09 29.43 -8.56
N THR A 611 -23.82 28.71 -7.71
CA THR A 611 -25.29 28.73 -7.66
C THR A 611 -25.78 29.50 -6.44
N ASN A 612 -26.97 30.12 -6.54
CA ASN A 612 -27.62 30.83 -5.44
C ASN A 612 -29.05 30.29 -5.24
N PHE A 613 -29.16 29.05 -4.74
CA PHE A 613 -30.44 28.43 -4.37
C PHE A 613 -30.91 28.85 -2.96
N LEU A 614 -32.24 28.80 -2.76
CA LEU A 614 -32.94 29.13 -1.50
C LEU A 614 -32.46 28.26 -0.31
N GLU A 615 -32.77 28.66 0.92
CA GLU A 615 -32.39 27.92 2.15
C GLU A 615 -33.00 26.51 2.22
N LEU A 616 -34.26 26.36 1.81
CA LEU A 616 -34.95 25.09 1.58
C LEU A 616 -35.11 24.90 0.07
N PRO A 617 -34.15 24.25 -0.60
CA PRO A 617 -34.13 24.24 -2.07
C PRO A 617 -34.96 23.13 -2.72
N TYR A 618 -35.37 22.11 -1.97
CA TYR A 618 -36.23 21.03 -2.44
C TYR A 618 -37.06 20.49 -1.27
N ASP A 619 -38.21 19.93 -1.59
CA ASP A 619 -39.04 19.20 -0.64
C ASP A 619 -38.67 17.70 -0.56
N PRO A 620 -38.72 17.04 0.61
CA PRO A 620 -38.44 15.61 0.72
C PRO A 620 -39.27 14.70 -0.20
N HIS A 621 -40.50 15.08 -0.59
CA HIS A 621 -41.28 14.32 -1.57
C HIS A 621 -40.65 14.34 -2.97
N GLU A 622 -39.87 15.38 -3.32
CA GLU A 622 -39.12 15.43 -4.58
C GLU A 622 -37.99 14.38 -4.64
N LEU A 623 -37.54 13.84 -3.50
CA LEU A 623 -36.49 12.80 -3.48
C LEU A 623 -36.89 11.55 -4.28
N PHE A 624 -38.19 11.23 -4.33
CA PHE A 624 -38.69 10.15 -5.15
C PHE A 624 -38.54 10.45 -6.65
N ILE A 625 -38.86 11.69 -7.05
CA ILE A 625 -38.69 12.17 -8.43
C ILE A 625 -37.21 12.13 -8.81
N TYR A 626 -36.32 12.61 -7.94
CA TYR A 626 -34.87 12.56 -8.15
C TYR A 626 -34.33 11.14 -8.30
N SER A 627 -34.89 10.16 -7.57
CA SER A 627 -34.49 8.75 -7.71
C SER A 627 -34.88 8.17 -9.07
N ILE A 628 -36.12 8.40 -9.53
CA ILE A 628 -36.59 7.97 -10.86
C ILE A 628 -35.78 8.65 -11.96
N PHE A 629 -35.58 9.94 -11.83
CA PHE A 629 -34.77 10.73 -12.74
C PHE A 629 -33.32 10.23 -12.81
N GLY A 630 -32.74 9.84 -11.66
CA GLY A 630 -31.44 9.17 -11.58
C GLY A 630 -31.40 7.87 -12.38
N MET A 631 -32.41 7.01 -12.25
CA MET A 631 -32.51 5.78 -13.06
C MET A 631 -32.56 6.06 -14.57
N LEU A 632 -33.32 7.08 -14.99
CA LEU A 632 -33.37 7.52 -16.39
C LEU A 632 -32.01 8.05 -16.88
N CYS A 633 -31.32 8.85 -16.07
CA CYS A 633 -29.97 9.32 -16.37
C CYS A 633 -28.99 8.14 -16.52
N GLY A 634 -29.10 7.12 -15.66
CA GLY A 634 -28.30 5.90 -15.74
C GLY A 634 -28.55 5.11 -17.03
N LEU A 635 -29.82 4.95 -17.42
CA LEU A 635 -30.21 4.29 -18.67
C LEU A 635 -29.65 5.05 -19.89
N LEU A 636 -29.85 6.37 -19.95
CA LEU A 636 -29.31 7.20 -21.04
C LEU A 636 -27.78 7.19 -21.06
N GLY A 637 -27.13 7.15 -19.89
CA GLY A 637 -25.68 7.01 -19.77
C GLY A 637 -25.17 5.67 -20.31
N ALA A 638 -25.88 4.57 -20.04
CA ALA A 638 -25.57 3.26 -20.61
C ALA A 638 -25.74 3.26 -22.13
N ILE A 639 -26.82 3.86 -22.66
CA ILE A 639 -27.04 4.01 -24.11
C ILE A 639 -25.91 4.84 -24.73
N PHE A 640 -25.48 5.92 -24.08
CA PHE A 640 -24.34 6.74 -24.54
C PHE A 640 -23.06 5.90 -24.68
N VAL A 641 -22.71 5.12 -23.66
CA VAL A 641 -21.50 4.27 -23.71
C VAL A 641 -21.63 3.18 -24.78
N PHE A 642 -22.82 2.59 -24.94
CA PHE A 642 -23.10 1.61 -25.99
C PHE A 642 -22.95 2.21 -27.39
N CYS A 643 -23.59 3.35 -27.67
CA CYS A 643 -23.52 4.05 -28.95
C CYS A 643 -22.09 4.49 -29.27
N HIS A 644 -21.37 5.05 -28.29
CA HIS A 644 -19.96 5.40 -28.46
C HIS A 644 -19.12 4.17 -28.85
N ARG A 645 -19.28 3.04 -28.13
CA ARG A 645 -18.56 1.80 -28.46
C ARG A 645 -18.89 1.34 -29.87
N GLN A 646 -20.16 1.34 -30.26
CA GLN A 646 -20.51 0.88 -31.60
C GLN A 646 -19.99 1.80 -32.69
N TYR A 647 -20.05 3.11 -32.49
CA TYR A 647 -19.51 4.08 -33.43
C TYR A 647 -18.00 3.89 -33.64
N VAL A 648 -17.22 3.70 -32.56
CA VAL A 648 -15.79 3.42 -32.67
C VAL A 648 -15.51 2.08 -33.35
N MET A 649 -16.28 1.04 -33.04
CA MET A 649 -16.12 -0.27 -33.66
C MET A 649 -16.47 -0.25 -35.15
N PHE A 650 -17.51 0.49 -35.55
CA PHE A 650 -17.87 0.73 -36.94
C PHE A 650 -16.69 1.34 -37.72
N LEU A 651 -16.10 2.42 -37.21
CA LEU A 651 -14.93 3.07 -37.82
C LEU A 651 -13.72 2.13 -37.97
N ARG A 652 -13.56 1.15 -37.07
CA ARG A 652 -12.42 0.21 -37.07
C ARG A 652 -12.67 -1.05 -37.88
N ASN A 653 -13.92 -1.51 -37.97
CA ASN A 653 -14.31 -2.74 -38.66
C ASN A 653 -14.49 -2.53 -40.18
N CYS A 654 -14.94 -1.34 -40.60
CA CYS A 654 -15.06 -1.00 -42.02
C CYS A 654 -13.67 -0.88 -42.67
N LYS A 655 -13.21 -1.95 -43.33
CA LYS A 655 -11.89 -2.03 -43.98
C LYS A 655 -11.63 -0.86 -44.95
N CYS A 656 -12.64 -0.47 -45.73
CA CYS A 656 -12.56 0.65 -46.67
C CYS A 656 -12.30 1.98 -45.95
N LEU A 657 -13.13 2.34 -44.96
CA LEU A 657 -12.96 3.56 -44.17
C LEU A 657 -11.62 3.58 -43.42
N LYS A 658 -11.22 2.45 -42.85
CA LYS A 658 -9.93 2.32 -42.16
C LYS A 658 -8.75 2.57 -43.12
N ALA A 659 -8.76 1.97 -44.31
CA ALA A 659 -7.71 2.18 -45.31
C ALA A 659 -7.70 3.63 -45.81
N PHE A 660 -8.88 4.21 -46.03
CA PHE A 660 -9.03 5.59 -46.48
C PHE A 660 -8.51 6.60 -45.44
N PHE A 661 -8.90 6.49 -44.17
CA PHE A 661 -8.42 7.39 -43.11
C PHE A 661 -6.97 7.14 -42.70
N ALA A 662 -6.44 5.93 -42.90
CA ALA A 662 -5.01 5.68 -42.72
C ALA A 662 -4.17 6.40 -43.79
N ARG A 663 -4.66 6.46 -45.04
CA ARG A 663 -4.00 7.20 -46.13
C ARG A 663 -4.20 8.71 -46.00
N ASN A 664 -5.40 9.14 -45.63
CA ASN A 664 -5.80 10.54 -45.56
C ASN A 664 -6.18 10.95 -44.13
N ARG A 665 -5.18 11.01 -43.25
CA ARG A 665 -5.36 11.21 -41.81
C ARG A 665 -6.04 12.52 -41.41
N PHE A 666 -5.94 13.56 -42.24
CA PHE A 666 -6.54 14.88 -42.00
C PHE A 666 -8.01 14.99 -42.42
N ILE A 667 -8.49 14.11 -43.31
CA ILE A 667 -9.86 14.19 -43.84
C ILE A 667 -10.89 13.90 -42.75
N TYR A 668 -10.64 12.92 -41.88
CA TYR A 668 -11.59 12.58 -40.82
C TYR A 668 -11.80 13.72 -39.81
N PRO A 669 -10.75 14.31 -39.20
CA PRO A 669 -10.90 15.49 -38.36
C PRO A 669 -11.58 16.67 -39.07
N PHE A 670 -11.22 16.90 -40.34
CA PHE A 670 -11.82 17.96 -41.16
C PHE A 670 -13.32 17.77 -41.34
N LEU A 671 -13.77 16.58 -41.80
CA LEU A 671 -15.19 16.32 -42.05
C LEU A 671 -16.03 16.42 -40.77
N VAL A 672 -15.58 15.80 -39.68
CA VAL A 672 -16.31 15.82 -38.41
C VAL A 672 -16.39 17.23 -37.83
N SER A 673 -15.26 17.97 -37.82
CA SER A 673 -15.26 19.36 -37.35
C SER A 673 -16.13 20.27 -38.21
N LEU A 674 -16.09 20.11 -39.54
CA LEU A 674 -16.95 20.83 -40.47
C LEU A 674 -18.43 20.55 -40.20
N THR A 675 -18.80 19.28 -40.00
CA THR A 675 -20.18 18.87 -39.74
C THR A 675 -20.69 19.47 -38.43
N ILE A 676 -19.91 19.33 -37.35
CA ILE A 676 -20.29 19.86 -36.04
C ILE A 676 -20.43 21.39 -36.12
N THR A 677 -19.45 22.08 -36.69
CA THR A 677 -19.48 23.55 -36.74
C THR A 677 -20.58 24.10 -37.62
N ALA A 678 -20.89 23.43 -38.74
CA ALA A 678 -22.02 23.78 -39.60
C ALA A 678 -23.37 23.63 -38.88
N VAL A 679 -23.59 22.54 -38.12
CA VAL A 679 -24.84 22.37 -37.37
C VAL A 679 -24.93 23.32 -36.16
N TYR A 680 -23.80 23.72 -35.59
CA TYR A 680 -23.77 24.74 -34.53
C TYR A 680 -23.81 26.17 -35.08
N PHE A 681 -24.05 26.39 -36.38
CA PHE A 681 -24.13 27.73 -36.96
C PHE A 681 -25.34 28.52 -36.39
N PRO A 682 -25.14 29.70 -35.76
CA PRO A 682 -26.19 30.34 -34.96
C PRO A 682 -27.48 30.70 -35.71
N PRO A 683 -27.45 31.31 -36.90
CA PRO A 683 -28.66 31.59 -37.68
C PRO A 683 -29.38 30.34 -38.21
N GLY A 684 -28.68 29.21 -38.32
CA GLY A 684 -29.24 27.95 -38.80
C GLY A 684 -29.84 27.12 -37.67
N THR A 685 -29.38 25.88 -37.53
CA THR A 685 -29.78 24.99 -36.43
C THR A 685 -29.23 25.41 -35.07
N GLY A 686 -28.23 26.29 -35.03
CA GLY A 686 -27.58 26.76 -33.81
C GLY A 686 -28.47 27.64 -32.92
N GLN A 687 -29.57 28.18 -33.43
CA GLN A 687 -30.57 28.95 -32.67
C GLN A 687 -31.26 28.08 -31.61
N PHE A 688 -31.47 26.79 -31.90
CA PHE A 688 -32.08 25.84 -30.96
C PHE A 688 -31.07 25.28 -29.94
N LEU A 689 -29.78 25.55 -30.13
CA LEU A 689 -28.69 24.90 -29.39
C LEU A 689 -27.96 25.86 -28.44
N ALA A 690 -28.39 27.12 -28.34
CA ALA A 690 -27.68 28.19 -27.65
C ALA A 690 -26.20 28.28 -28.07
N SER A 691 -25.93 28.09 -29.37
CA SER A 691 -24.59 27.88 -29.94
C SER A 691 -23.62 29.06 -29.80
N ARG A 692 -24.14 30.29 -29.59
CA ARG A 692 -23.31 31.50 -29.36
C ARG A 692 -22.59 31.47 -28.02
N LEU A 693 -23.10 30.72 -27.05
CA LEU A 693 -22.51 30.59 -25.72
C LEU A 693 -21.37 29.57 -25.73
N SER A 694 -20.30 29.86 -24.97
CA SER A 694 -19.31 28.84 -24.63
C SER A 694 -19.92 27.74 -23.75
N GLN A 695 -19.32 26.55 -23.72
CA GLN A 695 -19.81 25.45 -22.88
C GLN A 695 -19.93 25.83 -21.40
N ARG A 696 -18.97 26.60 -20.88
CA ARG A 696 -19.01 27.09 -19.50
C ARG A 696 -20.22 28.00 -19.27
N GLN A 697 -20.48 28.93 -20.19
CA GLN A 697 -21.65 29.83 -20.11
C GLN A 697 -22.97 29.07 -20.26
N GLN A 698 -23.04 28.05 -21.13
CA GLN A 698 -24.22 27.20 -21.25
C GLN A 698 -24.55 26.51 -19.91
N ILE A 699 -23.57 25.87 -19.28
CA ILE A 699 -23.77 25.23 -17.97
C ILE A 699 -24.24 26.24 -16.91
N MET A 700 -23.62 27.43 -16.88
CA MET A 700 -24.04 28.50 -15.95
C MET A 700 -25.50 28.92 -16.16
N SER A 701 -25.92 29.09 -17.42
CA SER A 701 -27.31 29.46 -17.71
C SER A 701 -28.29 28.38 -17.26
N LEU A 702 -27.96 27.10 -17.44
CA LEU A 702 -28.79 25.96 -17.03
C LEU A 702 -28.96 25.88 -15.50
N PHE A 703 -27.96 26.33 -14.72
CA PHE A 703 -28.02 26.36 -13.26
C PHE A 703 -28.72 27.60 -12.69
N SER A 704 -29.35 28.42 -13.53
CA SER A 704 -30.16 29.57 -13.09
C SER A 704 -31.28 29.15 -12.14
N ASN A 705 -31.55 29.98 -11.14
CA ASN A 705 -32.43 29.68 -10.00
C ASN A 705 -33.90 30.08 -10.21
N PHE A 706 -34.33 30.34 -11.44
CA PHE A 706 -35.69 30.73 -11.80
C PHE A 706 -36.21 29.85 -12.94
N THR A 707 -37.53 29.79 -13.12
CA THR A 707 -38.21 28.96 -14.13
C THR A 707 -38.24 29.66 -15.48
N TRP A 708 -37.91 28.95 -16.57
CA TRP A 708 -37.92 29.52 -17.92
C TRP A 708 -39.29 29.42 -18.59
N GLY A 709 -40.15 28.50 -18.16
CA GLY A 709 -41.50 28.34 -18.71
C GLY A 709 -42.49 29.48 -18.44
N THR A 710 -42.18 30.44 -17.57
CA THR A 710 -43.13 31.50 -17.13
C THR A 710 -43.32 32.63 -18.13
N GLY A 711 -42.37 32.87 -19.04
CA GLY A 711 -42.42 33.91 -20.06
C GLY A 711 -42.28 35.36 -19.56
N VAL A 712 -42.24 35.58 -18.25
CA VAL A 712 -42.04 36.90 -17.62
C VAL A 712 -40.65 36.94 -16.98
N PHE A 713 -39.79 37.83 -17.47
CA PHE A 713 -38.38 37.91 -17.05
C PHE A 713 -37.95 39.33 -16.72
N ASN A 714 -37.16 39.47 -15.67
CA ASN A 714 -36.39 40.68 -15.40
C ASN A 714 -35.28 40.87 -16.46
N VAL A 715 -34.74 42.08 -16.61
CA VAL A 715 -33.68 42.38 -17.60
C VAL A 715 -32.48 41.42 -17.47
N ARG A 716 -32.09 41.09 -16.23
CA ARG A 716 -30.99 40.14 -15.94
C ARG A 716 -31.36 38.69 -16.28
N GLU A 717 -32.59 38.29 -16.02
CA GLU A 717 -33.09 36.95 -16.33
C GLU A 717 -33.23 36.76 -17.84
N ARG A 718 -33.72 37.77 -18.54
CA ARG A 718 -33.85 37.77 -20.00
C ARG A 718 -32.50 37.56 -20.69
N ALA A 719 -31.43 38.21 -20.23
CA ALA A 719 -30.09 38.01 -20.79
C ALA A 719 -29.58 36.55 -20.66
N ILE A 720 -30.05 35.80 -19.66
CA ILE A 720 -29.68 34.40 -19.44
C ILE A 720 -30.48 33.46 -20.35
N VAL A 721 -31.78 33.74 -20.54
CA VAL A 721 -32.71 32.87 -21.28
C VAL A 721 -32.74 33.17 -22.77
N GLU A 722 -32.47 34.41 -23.18
CA GLU A 722 -32.50 34.87 -24.57
C GLU A 722 -31.73 33.95 -25.55
N PRO A 723 -30.50 33.47 -25.25
CA PRO A 723 -29.79 32.54 -26.13
C PRO A 723 -30.47 31.15 -26.29
N TRP A 724 -31.42 30.82 -25.43
CA TRP A 724 -32.18 29.56 -25.44
C TRP A 724 -33.58 29.72 -26.04
N LEU A 725 -34.01 30.95 -26.30
CA LEU A 725 -35.30 31.24 -26.94
C LEU A 725 -35.14 31.28 -28.45
N SER A 726 -36.26 31.01 -29.13
CA SER A 726 -36.41 31.14 -30.58
C SER A 726 -37.80 31.67 -30.86
N GLU A 727 -37.97 32.42 -31.94
CA GLU A 727 -39.23 33.11 -32.28
C GLU A 727 -40.38 32.12 -32.55
N HIS A 728 -40.07 30.90 -33.00
CA HIS A 728 -41.06 29.94 -33.48
C HIS A 728 -41.15 28.64 -32.67
N THR A 729 -40.31 28.45 -31.65
CA THR A 729 -40.25 27.19 -30.88
C THR A 729 -40.28 27.41 -29.38
N SER A 730 -40.83 26.42 -28.66
CA SER A 730 -40.86 26.44 -27.20
C SER A 730 -39.49 26.12 -26.60
N ILE A 731 -39.27 26.58 -25.37
CA ILE A 731 -38.04 26.26 -24.62
C ILE A 731 -37.86 24.76 -24.42
N TYR A 732 -38.95 24.02 -24.26
CA TYR A 732 -38.95 22.55 -24.14
C TYR A 732 -38.41 21.87 -25.40
N PHE A 733 -38.82 22.34 -26.57
CA PHE A 733 -38.31 21.84 -27.84
C PHE A 733 -36.82 22.15 -28.01
N ASN A 734 -36.39 23.38 -27.68
CA ASN A 734 -34.99 23.78 -27.80
C ASN A 734 -34.09 22.94 -26.89
N LEU A 735 -34.50 22.71 -25.63
CA LEU A 735 -33.79 21.83 -24.70
C LEU A 735 -33.73 20.39 -25.21
N ALA A 736 -34.84 19.83 -25.72
CA ALA A 736 -34.87 18.48 -26.28
C ALA A 736 -33.98 18.34 -27.53
N ALA A 737 -34.03 19.30 -28.44
CA ALA A 737 -33.16 19.37 -29.62
C ALA A 737 -31.68 19.45 -29.20
N ASN A 738 -31.36 20.24 -28.18
CA ASN A 738 -30.01 20.34 -27.63
C ASN A 738 -29.49 19.01 -27.10
N ILE A 739 -30.32 18.25 -26.37
CA ILE A 739 -29.96 16.92 -25.85
C ILE A 739 -29.63 16.00 -27.02
N VAL A 740 -30.51 15.86 -28.00
CA VAL A 740 -30.32 14.92 -29.13
C VAL A 740 -29.07 15.28 -29.94
N VAL A 741 -28.94 16.54 -30.34
CA VAL A 741 -27.80 17.00 -31.15
C VAL A 741 -26.48 16.89 -30.39
N THR A 742 -26.45 17.34 -29.13
CA THR A 742 -25.24 17.28 -28.30
C THR A 742 -24.86 15.83 -27.99
N PHE A 743 -25.83 14.92 -27.82
CA PHE A 743 -25.56 13.50 -27.56
C PHE A 743 -24.74 12.86 -28.68
N PHE A 744 -25.21 12.95 -29.92
CA PHE A 744 -24.53 12.33 -31.07
C PHE A 744 -23.22 13.04 -31.43
N PHE A 745 -23.17 14.37 -31.36
CA PHE A 745 -21.94 15.09 -31.68
C PHE A 745 -20.86 15.00 -30.60
N THR A 746 -21.23 14.82 -29.34
CA THR A 746 -20.25 14.50 -28.29
C THR A 746 -19.59 13.15 -28.61
N ILE A 747 -20.36 12.14 -29.03
CA ILE A 747 -19.80 10.85 -29.45
C ILE A 747 -18.83 11.03 -30.62
N ALA A 748 -19.24 11.74 -31.68
CA ALA A 748 -18.38 11.99 -32.84
C ALA A 748 -17.12 12.80 -32.48
N ALA A 749 -17.24 13.82 -31.64
CA ALA A 749 -16.12 14.66 -31.24
C ALA A 749 -15.09 13.91 -30.39
N VAL A 750 -15.53 13.05 -29.46
CA VAL A 750 -14.64 12.24 -28.62
C VAL A 750 -13.85 11.19 -29.42
N THR A 751 -14.33 10.80 -30.60
CA THR A 751 -13.61 9.89 -31.50
C THR A 751 -12.56 10.54 -32.39
N LEU A 752 -12.47 11.88 -32.38
CA LEU A 752 -11.44 12.61 -33.11
C LEU A 752 -10.04 12.22 -32.62
N PRO A 753 -9.04 12.13 -33.52
CA PRO A 753 -7.65 11.85 -33.15
C PRO A 753 -6.93 13.09 -32.59
N VAL A 754 -7.53 13.72 -31.58
CA VAL A 754 -7.02 14.91 -30.87
C VAL A 754 -7.00 14.66 -29.36
N PRO A 755 -6.25 15.44 -28.57
CA PRO A 755 -6.39 15.41 -27.11
C PRO A 755 -7.80 15.84 -26.69
N CYS A 756 -8.55 14.95 -26.04
CA CYS A 756 -9.95 15.21 -25.71
C CYS A 756 -10.37 14.56 -24.38
N GLY A 757 -11.07 15.31 -23.54
CA GLY A 757 -11.80 14.82 -22.37
C GLY A 757 -13.30 14.64 -22.66
N THR A 758 -13.95 13.75 -21.93
CA THR A 758 -15.38 13.42 -22.13
C THR A 758 -16.27 13.91 -20.99
N PHE A 759 -15.70 14.36 -19.87
CA PHE A 759 -16.49 14.63 -18.67
C PHE A 759 -17.39 15.85 -18.81
N VAL A 760 -16.85 17.02 -19.16
CA VAL A 760 -17.65 18.26 -19.31
C VAL A 760 -18.81 18.15 -20.32
N PRO A 761 -18.65 17.57 -21.53
CA PRO A 761 -19.79 17.47 -22.44
C PRO A 761 -20.88 16.50 -21.95
N VAL A 762 -20.50 15.41 -21.27
CA VAL A 762 -21.44 14.50 -20.58
C VAL A 762 -22.12 15.22 -19.42
N PHE A 763 -21.38 15.97 -18.61
CA PHE A 763 -21.89 16.79 -17.52
C PHE A 763 -22.90 17.83 -18.03
N LYS A 764 -22.58 18.54 -19.12
CA LYS A 764 -23.50 19.46 -19.81
C LYS A 764 -24.76 18.73 -20.28
N LEU A 765 -24.63 17.57 -20.91
CA LEU A 765 -25.79 16.82 -21.40
C LEU A 765 -26.75 16.46 -20.26
N GLY A 766 -26.21 16.00 -19.12
CA GLY A 766 -26.98 15.79 -17.90
C GLY A 766 -27.63 17.07 -17.37
N ALA A 767 -26.93 18.19 -17.42
CA ALA A 767 -27.46 19.49 -17.00
C ALA A 767 -28.65 19.95 -17.87
N VAL A 768 -28.57 19.78 -19.19
CA VAL A 768 -29.67 20.11 -20.13
C VAL A 768 -30.86 19.18 -19.88
N PHE A 769 -30.61 17.88 -19.71
CA PHE A 769 -31.68 16.92 -19.43
C PHE A 769 -32.36 17.18 -18.08
N GLY A 770 -31.57 17.47 -17.04
CA GLY A 770 -32.10 17.87 -15.74
C GLY A 770 -32.88 19.17 -15.79
N ARG A 771 -32.42 20.15 -16.59
CA ARG A 771 -33.17 21.39 -16.80
C ARG A 771 -34.53 21.11 -17.46
N LEU A 772 -34.56 20.32 -18.52
CA LEU A 772 -35.79 19.93 -19.20
C LEU A 772 -36.78 19.25 -18.24
N VAL A 773 -36.31 18.29 -17.45
CA VAL A 773 -37.15 17.61 -16.45
C VAL A 773 -37.67 18.59 -15.40
N GLY A 774 -36.80 19.46 -14.86
CA GLY A 774 -37.20 20.47 -13.89
C GLY A 774 -38.27 21.44 -14.42
N GLU A 775 -38.15 21.89 -15.68
CA GLU A 775 -39.17 22.75 -16.31
C GLU A 775 -40.48 22.01 -16.56
N ILE A 776 -40.44 20.69 -16.82
CA ILE A 776 -41.65 19.86 -16.92
C ILE A 776 -42.31 19.70 -15.55
N VAL A 777 -41.53 19.46 -14.48
CA VAL A 777 -42.08 19.34 -13.11
C VAL A 777 -42.68 20.67 -12.67
N ALA A 778 -42.02 21.79 -12.97
CA ALA A 778 -42.57 23.13 -12.70
C ALA A 778 -43.87 23.41 -13.47
N LEU A 779 -44.02 22.85 -14.70
CA LEU A 779 -45.27 22.93 -15.46
C LEU A 779 -46.37 22.04 -14.87
N MET A 780 -46.03 20.88 -14.31
CA MET A 780 -46.99 19.98 -13.65
C MET A 780 -47.50 20.53 -12.30
N PHE A 781 -46.67 21.31 -11.60
CA PHE A 781 -46.99 21.90 -10.30
C PHE A 781 -46.69 23.42 -10.31
N PRO A 782 -47.51 24.23 -11.00
CA PRO A 782 -47.25 25.65 -11.19
C PRO A 782 -47.26 26.45 -9.89
N ASP A 783 -48.12 26.06 -8.93
CA ASP A 783 -48.15 26.67 -7.60
C ASP A 783 -47.04 26.15 -6.68
N GLY A 784 -46.27 25.13 -7.09
CA GLY A 784 -45.31 24.42 -6.26
C GLY A 784 -45.90 23.27 -5.44
N LEU A 785 -45.08 22.69 -4.56
CA LEU A 785 -45.49 21.61 -3.65
C LEU A 785 -45.88 22.19 -2.30
N ARG A 786 -47.08 21.84 -1.81
CA ARG A 786 -47.57 22.28 -0.50
C ARG A 786 -47.04 21.38 0.61
N VAL A 787 -46.34 21.99 1.57
CA VAL A 787 -45.71 21.28 2.69
C VAL A 787 -46.17 21.92 3.99
N GLY A 788 -47.19 21.34 4.61
CA GLY A 788 -47.82 21.94 5.79
C GLY A 788 -48.36 23.35 5.50
N SER A 789 -47.75 24.38 6.11
CA SER A 789 -48.15 25.78 6.01
C SER A 789 -47.39 26.60 4.95
N TYR A 790 -46.34 26.06 4.32
CA TYR A 790 -45.57 26.76 3.29
C TYR A 790 -45.68 26.06 1.92
N ILE A 791 -45.48 26.84 0.86
CA ILE A 791 -45.48 26.39 -0.52
C ILE A 791 -44.04 26.44 -1.02
N CYS A 792 -43.47 25.29 -1.38
CA CYS A 792 -42.13 25.21 -1.95
C CYS A 792 -42.24 25.28 -3.49
N GLN A 793 -41.74 26.35 -4.08
CA GLN A 793 -41.67 26.46 -5.53
C GLN A 793 -40.58 25.56 -6.08
N ILE A 794 -40.88 24.89 -7.19
CA ILE A 794 -39.92 24.05 -7.90
C ILE A 794 -38.88 24.94 -8.58
N ILE A 795 -37.61 24.63 -8.36
CA ILE A 795 -36.48 25.34 -8.96
C ILE A 795 -35.81 24.43 -9.99
N PRO A 796 -36.05 24.62 -11.31
CA PRO A 796 -35.47 23.77 -12.35
C PRO A 796 -33.93 23.75 -12.37
N GLY A 797 -33.28 24.80 -11.85
CA GLY A 797 -31.83 24.84 -11.67
C GLY A 797 -31.29 23.73 -10.75
N GLY A 798 -32.04 23.35 -9.70
CA GLY A 798 -31.67 22.23 -8.82
C GLY A 798 -31.68 20.90 -9.56
N TYR A 799 -32.72 20.64 -10.37
CA TYR A 799 -32.83 19.48 -11.24
C TYR A 799 -31.70 19.43 -12.28
N SER A 800 -31.30 20.57 -12.82
CA SER A 800 -30.16 20.66 -13.73
C SER A 800 -28.85 20.21 -13.06
N VAL A 801 -28.57 20.67 -11.83
CA VAL A 801 -27.37 20.24 -11.08
C VAL A 801 -27.41 18.73 -10.78
N VAL A 802 -28.56 18.22 -10.32
CA VAL A 802 -28.73 16.78 -10.05
C VAL A 802 -28.55 15.95 -11.33
N GLY A 803 -29.10 16.40 -12.45
CA GLY A 803 -28.98 15.71 -13.75
C GLY A 803 -27.56 15.69 -14.27
N ALA A 804 -26.84 16.80 -14.12
CA ALA A 804 -25.43 16.91 -14.48
C ALA A 804 -24.58 15.88 -13.72
N ALA A 805 -24.83 15.75 -12.41
CA ALA A 805 -24.16 14.75 -11.57
C ALA A 805 -24.57 13.32 -11.92
N ALA A 806 -25.87 13.03 -12.01
CA ALA A 806 -26.40 11.68 -12.23
C ALA A 806 -26.00 11.10 -13.58
N PHE A 807 -26.06 11.89 -14.66
CA PHE A 807 -25.64 11.42 -15.99
C PHE A 807 -24.12 11.20 -16.07
N ALA A 808 -23.31 12.12 -15.52
CA ALA A 808 -21.86 11.93 -15.46
C ALA A 808 -21.47 10.73 -14.58
N GLY A 809 -22.16 10.54 -13.45
CA GLY A 809 -22.12 9.35 -12.61
C GLY A 809 -22.34 8.09 -13.42
N GLY A 810 -23.50 7.98 -14.06
CA GLY A 810 -23.89 6.81 -14.86
C GLY A 810 -22.91 6.48 -15.99
N VAL A 811 -22.31 7.48 -16.65
CA VAL A 811 -21.33 7.23 -17.73
C VAL A 811 -19.96 6.78 -17.18
N THR A 812 -19.55 7.31 -16.03
CA THR A 812 -18.20 7.05 -15.45
C THR A 812 -18.18 5.95 -14.40
N HIS A 813 -19.34 5.53 -13.90
CA HIS A 813 -19.53 4.65 -12.74
C HIS A 813 -18.87 5.20 -11.46
N SER A 814 -19.04 6.49 -11.20
CA SER A 814 -18.41 7.16 -10.07
C SER A 814 -19.43 7.85 -9.17
N VAL A 815 -19.38 7.57 -7.86
CA VAL A 815 -20.22 8.20 -6.84
C VAL A 815 -19.60 9.51 -6.34
N SER A 816 -18.27 9.61 -6.36
CA SER A 816 -17.55 10.82 -5.92
C SER A 816 -17.88 12.09 -6.72
N ILE A 817 -18.50 11.95 -7.90
CA ILE A 817 -19.08 13.06 -8.65
C ILE A 817 -20.05 13.89 -7.80
N CYS A 818 -20.75 13.29 -6.83
CA CYS A 818 -21.61 14.04 -5.91
C CYS A 818 -20.85 15.14 -5.16
N VAL A 819 -19.64 14.80 -4.69
CA VAL A 819 -18.76 15.72 -3.96
C VAL A 819 -18.15 16.74 -4.91
N VAL A 820 -17.68 16.30 -6.08
CA VAL A 820 -17.15 17.18 -7.13
C VAL A 820 -18.16 18.26 -7.50
N VAL A 821 -19.41 17.88 -7.77
CA VAL A 821 -20.47 18.81 -8.17
C VAL A 821 -20.83 19.75 -7.03
N SER A 822 -20.93 19.25 -5.80
CA SER A 822 -21.22 20.07 -4.62
C SER A 822 -20.15 21.14 -4.37
N GLU A 823 -18.86 20.81 -4.59
CA GLU A 823 -17.77 21.78 -4.50
C GLU A 823 -17.74 22.76 -5.69
N MET A 824 -18.04 22.28 -6.90
CA MET A 824 -18.08 23.10 -8.11
C MET A 824 -19.20 24.14 -8.08
N THR A 825 -20.36 23.80 -7.51
CA THR A 825 -21.51 24.71 -7.37
C THR A 825 -21.36 25.67 -6.19
N GLY A 826 -20.56 25.30 -5.19
CA GLY A 826 -20.35 26.08 -3.97
C GLY A 826 -21.51 26.02 -2.99
N GLN A 827 -22.52 25.17 -3.23
CA GLN A 827 -23.66 24.97 -2.34
C GLN A 827 -23.90 23.47 -2.09
N ILE A 828 -23.74 23.05 -0.83
CA ILE A 828 -23.97 21.67 -0.40
C ILE A 828 -25.44 21.32 -0.15
N LYS A 829 -26.36 22.28 -0.35
CA LYS A 829 -27.77 22.12 0.01
C LYS A 829 -28.47 20.98 -0.76
N HIS A 830 -28.05 20.69 -1.99
CA HIS A 830 -28.60 19.62 -2.83
C HIS A 830 -27.85 18.26 -2.72
N ILE A 831 -26.95 18.10 -1.74
CA ILE A 831 -26.08 16.91 -1.71
C ILE A 831 -26.85 15.59 -1.59
N ILE A 832 -27.97 15.55 -0.85
CA ILE A 832 -28.79 14.34 -0.67
C ILE A 832 -29.49 13.95 -1.99
N PRO A 833 -30.26 14.84 -2.67
CA PRO A 833 -30.82 14.54 -3.98
C PRO A 833 -29.78 14.10 -5.01
N ILE A 834 -28.63 14.79 -5.05
CA ILE A 834 -27.52 14.44 -5.94
C ILE A 834 -27.05 13.01 -5.67
N MET A 835 -26.84 12.66 -4.40
CA MET A 835 -26.36 11.33 -4.02
C MET A 835 -27.36 10.23 -4.37
N ILE A 836 -28.65 10.42 -4.09
CA ILE A 836 -29.70 9.45 -4.43
C ILE A 836 -29.76 9.25 -5.95
N ALA A 837 -29.80 10.34 -6.73
CA ALA A 837 -29.88 10.25 -8.18
C ALA A 837 -28.63 9.60 -8.80
N VAL A 838 -27.42 9.93 -8.31
CA VAL A 838 -26.15 9.35 -8.78
C VAL A 838 -26.05 7.86 -8.42
N LEU A 839 -26.46 7.46 -7.22
CA LEU A 839 -26.46 6.05 -6.81
C LEU A 839 -27.44 5.23 -7.68
N SER A 840 -28.65 5.75 -7.90
CA SER A 840 -29.64 5.14 -8.80
C SER A 840 -29.12 5.05 -10.24
N ALA A 841 -28.49 6.10 -10.76
CA ALA A 841 -27.90 6.12 -12.09
C ALA A 841 -26.77 5.08 -12.24
N ASN A 842 -25.88 4.99 -11.25
CA ASN A 842 -24.77 4.05 -11.23
C ASN A 842 -25.24 2.59 -11.17
N LEU A 843 -26.28 2.31 -10.38
CA LEU A 843 -26.86 0.97 -10.27
C LEU A 843 -27.36 0.47 -11.63
N VAL A 844 -28.16 1.30 -12.32
CA VAL A 844 -28.72 0.98 -13.64
C VAL A 844 -27.62 0.88 -14.70
N ALA A 845 -26.71 1.86 -14.76
CA ALA A 845 -25.65 1.88 -15.77
C ALA A 845 -24.69 0.69 -15.65
N LYS A 846 -24.26 0.36 -14.43
CA LYS A 846 -23.33 -0.75 -14.16
C LYS A 846 -23.90 -2.12 -14.49
N TYR A 847 -25.22 -2.27 -14.39
CA TYR A 847 -25.90 -3.51 -14.80
C TYR A 847 -25.94 -3.67 -16.33
N LEU A 848 -26.08 -2.57 -17.07
CA LEU A 848 -26.29 -2.58 -18.52
C LEU A 848 -25.02 -2.52 -19.36
N GLN A 849 -24.04 -1.70 -18.98
CA GLN A 849 -22.81 -1.46 -19.75
C GLN A 849 -21.58 -1.34 -18.83
N PRO A 850 -20.35 -1.56 -19.34
CA PRO A 850 -19.14 -1.16 -18.63
C PRO A 850 -19.01 0.37 -18.55
N SER A 851 -18.16 0.87 -17.67
CA SER A 851 -17.88 2.31 -17.61
C SER A 851 -17.31 2.82 -18.94
N PHE A 852 -17.45 4.11 -19.21
CA PHE A 852 -16.87 4.73 -20.40
C PHE A 852 -15.35 4.46 -20.50
N TYR A 853 -14.62 4.60 -19.39
CA TYR A 853 -13.17 4.37 -19.37
C TYR A 853 -12.81 2.90 -19.58
N ASP A 854 -13.55 1.95 -18.99
CA ASP A 854 -13.35 0.51 -19.23
C ASP A 854 -13.64 0.13 -20.68
N SER A 855 -14.70 0.69 -21.27
CA SER A 855 -15.02 0.51 -22.68
C SER A 855 -13.88 1.00 -23.58
N MET A 856 -13.28 2.16 -23.28
CA MET A 856 -12.10 2.66 -24.00
C MET A 856 -10.88 1.74 -23.87
N ILE A 857 -10.61 1.19 -22.68
CA ILE A 857 -9.51 0.23 -22.45
C ILE A 857 -9.69 -1.00 -23.34
N LEU A 858 -10.90 -1.58 -23.34
CA LEU A 858 -11.25 -2.75 -24.15
C LEU A 858 -11.12 -2.48 -25.65
N ILE A 859 -11.65 -1.33 -26.11
CA ILE A 859 -11.52 -0.90 -27.51
C ILE A 859 -10.05 -0.75 -27.88
N LYS A 860 -9.25 -0.05 -27.08
CA LYS A 860 -7.82 0.17 -27.37
C LYS A 860 -6.99 -1.11 -27.27
N LYS A 861 -7.54 -2.20 -26.73
CA LYS A 861 -6.84 -3.46 -26.44
C LYS A 861 -5.61 -3.21 -25.58
N LEU A 862 -5.73 -2.30 -24.62
CA LEU A 862 -4.66 -2.07 -23.66
C LEU A 862 -4.50 -3.34 -22.82
N PRO A 863 -3.26 -3.74 -22.49
CA PRO A 863 -3.04 -4.85 -21.56
C PRO A 863 -3.65 -4.43 -20.22
N TYR A 864 -4.81 -5.00 -19.91
CA TYR A 864 -5.60 -4.68 -18.73
C TYR A 864 -6.21 -5.97 -18.25
N LEU A 865 -5.99 -6.31 -16.99
CA LEU A 865 -6.66 -7.41 -16.35
C LEU A 865 -7.99 -6.87 -15.81
N PRO A 866 -9.15 -7.19 -16.44
CA PRO A 866 -10.43 -6.72 -15.96
C PRO A 866 -10.79 -7.39 -14.65
N ASP A 867 -11.58 -6.69 -13.83
CA ASP A 867 -12.16 -7.28 -12.64
C ASP A 867 -13.24 -8.28 -13.12
N PHE A 868 -13.04 -9.56 -12.83
CA PHE A 868 -13.87 -10.63 -13.37
C PHE A 868 -15.30 -10.54 -12.82
N LEU A 869 -16.29 -10.47 -13.70
CA LEU A 869 -17.67 -10.79 -13.32
C LEU A 869 -17.74 -12.31 -13.05
N PRO A 870 -18.31 -12.75 -11.91
CA PRO A 870 -18.25 -14.14 -11.46
C PRO A 870 -18.76 -15.21 -12.44
N SER A 871 -19.50 -14.83 -13.49
CA SER A 871 -20.39 -15.76 -14.20
C SER A 871 -20.05 -16.09 -15.65
N LYS A 872 -19.04 -15.49 -16.31
CA LYS A 872 -18.89 -15.67 -17.79
C LYS A 872 -17.48 -15.80 -18.38
N THR A 873 -16.38 -15.81 -17.63
CA THR A 873 -15.03 -15.79 -18.22
C THR A 873 -14.23 -17.06 -17.98
N GLY A 874 -13.77 -17.71 -19.06
CA GLY A 874 -12.79 -18.82 -19.04
C GLY A 874 -11.40 -18.44 -18.50
N ALA A 875 -11.22 -17.19 -18.05
CA ALA A 875 -10.02 -16.73 -17.35
C ALA A 875 -9.78 -17.45 -16.02
N TYR A 876 -10.84 -17.95 -15.36
CA TYR A 876 -10.71 -18.79 -14.16
C TYR A 876 -10.09 -20.17 -14.47
N ASN A 877 -10.09 -20.60 -15.73
CA ASN A 877 -9.48 -21.85 -16.18
C ASN A 877 -8.04 -21.65 -16.69
N VAL A 878 -7.48 -20.44 -16.57
CA VAL A 878 -6.08 -20.15 -16.92
C VAL A 878 -5.24 -20.32 -15.66
N TYR A 879 -4.35 -21.30 -15.68
CA TYR A 879 -3.41 -21.57 -14.60
C TYR A 879 -2.06 -20.93 -14.89
N VAL A 880 -1.27 -20.65 -13.85
CA VAL A 880 0.07 -20.04 -14.01
C VAL A 880 0.97 -20.85 -14.98
N GLN A 881 0.81 -22.17 -14.99
CA GLN A 881 1.54 -23.08 -15.88
C GLN A 881 1.32 -22.85 -17.39
N ASP A 882 0.21 -22.18 -17.76
CA ASP A 882 -0.19 -21.96 -19.15
C ASP A 882 0.57 -20.80 -19.79
N PHE A 883 1.03 -19.83 -18.98
CA PHE A 883 1.70 -18.62 -19.46
C PHE A 883 3.06 -18.35 -18.78
N MET A 884 3.48 -19.17 -17.81
CA MET A 884 4.81 -19.02 -17.20
C MET A 884 5.93 -19.28 -18.23
N VAL A 885 6.95 -18.43 -18.21
CA VAL A 885 8.17 -18.66 -19.00
C VAL A 885 8.98 -19.78 -18.34
N ARG A 886 9.06 -20.95 -19.00
CA ARG A 886 9.75 -22.13 -18.45
C ARG A 886 11.27 -22.07 -18.62
N ASP A 887 11.77 -21.37 -19.64
CA ASP A 887 13.21 -21.16 -19.83
C ASP A 887 13.70 -19.95 -19.02
N VAL A 888 14.04 -20.19 -17.76
CA VAL A 888 14.54 -19.16 -16.84
C VAL A 888 16.07 -19.20 -16.75
N ARG A 889 16.71 -18.12 -17.21
CA ARG A 889 18.16 -17.92 -17.07
C ARG A 889 18.49 -17.59 -15.62
N HIS A 890 19.41 -18.34 -15.03
CA HIS A 890 19.74 -18.27 -13.62
C HIS A 890 21.26 -18.14 -13.40
N ILE A 891 21.64 -17.69 -12.21
CA ILE A 891 23.03 -17.67 -11.74
C ILE A 891 23.11 -18.48 -10.43
N TRP A 892 24.28 -19.02 -10.09
CA TRP A 892 24.45 -19.86 -8.91
C TRP A 892 25.73 -19.53 -8.15
N ASN A 893 25.83 -20.02 -6.91
CA ASN A 893 27.03 -19.83 -6.09
C ASN A 893 28.19 -20.67 -6.67
N GLY A 894 29.33 -20.03 -6.97
CA GLY A 894 30.46 -20.67 -7.67
C GLY A 894 30.45 -20.54 -9.19
N ILE A 895 29.55 -19.73 -9.78
CA ILE A 895 29.60 -19.41 -11.21
C ILE A 895 30.92 -18.72 -11.60
N THR A 896 31.55 -19.16 -12.69
CA THR A 896 32.79 -18.53 -13.17
C THR A 896 32.54 -17.18 -13.83
N PHE A 897 33.49 -16.24 -13.71
CA PHE A 897 33.40 -14.92 -14.36
C PHE A 897 33.16 -14.98 -15.86
N ARG A 898 33.76 -15.97 -16.56
CA ARG A 898 33.58 -16.18 -17.99
C ARG A 898 32.12 -16.54 -18.30
N HIS A 899 31.54 -17.45 -17.53
CA HIS A 899 30.18 -17.91 -17.73
C HIS A 899 29.17 -16.80 -17.38
N LEU A 900 29.40 -16.07 -16.29
CA LEU A 900 28.58 -14.91 -15.92
C LEU A 900 28.60 -13.82 -17.01
N LYS A 901 29.78 -13.52 -17.57
CA LYS A 901 29.92 -12.58 -18.70
C LYS A 901 29.20 -13.07 -19.95
N LYS A 902 29.22 -14.38 -20.22
CA LYS A 902 28.50 -15.01 -21.34
C LYS A 902 26.98 -14.86 -21.17
N ILE A 903 26.44 -15.22 -20.00
CA ILE A 903 25.01 -15.05 -19.66
C ILE A 903 24.58 -13.59 -19.83
N LEU A 904 25.38 -12.64 -19.34
CA LEU A 904 25.09 -11.22 -19.46
C LEU A 904 25.09 -10.74 -20.92
N LYS A 905 25.99 -11.24 -21.77
CA LYS A 905 26.04 -10.89 -23.19
C LYS A 905 24.90 -11.50 -24.00
N GLU A 906 24.58 -12.76 -23.74
CA GLU A 906 23.52 -13.50 -24.46
C GLU A 906 22.12 -12.98 -24.10
N ASN A 907 21.94 -12.43 -22.90
CA ASN A 907 20.63 -12.00 -22.40
C ASN A 907 20.58 -10.50 -22.08
N PRO A 908 20.65 -9.61 -23.09
CA PRO A 908 20.71 -8.17 -22.86
C PRO A 908 19.40 -7.57 -22.31
N LYS A 909 18.26 -8.26 -22.50
CA LYS A 909 16.92 -7.75 -22.13
C LYS A 909 16.50 -8.06 -20.68
N ILE A 910 17.18 -8.99 -20.01
CA ILE A 910 16.82 -9.43 -18.65
C ILE A 910 17.27 -8.38 -17.63
N ARG A 911 16.35 -7.88 -16.81
CA ARG A 911 16.62 -6.82 -15.81
C ARG A 911 17.18 -7.36 -14.48
N ALA A 912 16.75 -8.56 -14.09
CA ALA A 912 17.19 -9.23 -12.87
C ALA A 912 17.34 -10.73 -13.13
N PHE A 913 18.32 -11.35 -12.49
CA PHE A 913 18.59 -12.78 -12.58
C PHE A 913 18.24 -13.45 -11.25
N PRO A 914 17.50 -14.58 -11.27
CA PRO A 914 17.34 -15.42 -10.10
C PRO A 914 18.68 -16.06 -9.72
N ILE A 915 18.97 -16.04 -8.43
CA ILE A 915 20.07 -16.77 -7.81
C ILE A 915 19.51 -18.11 -7.41
N VAL A 916 20.10 -19.18 -7.92
CA VAL A 916 19.78 -20.55 -7.54
C VAL A 916 20.94 -21.17 -6.77
N ASP A 917 20.66 -22.19 -5.99
CA ASP A 917 21.68 -22.93 -5.24
C ASP A 917 22.70 -23.60 -6.17
N THR A 918 22.23 -24.54 -7.00
CA THR A 918 23.02 -25.24 -8.00
C THR A 918 22.30 -25.30 -9.35
N PRO A 919 23.02 -25.38 -10.48
CA PRO A 919 22.41 -25.45 -11.82
C PRO A 919 21.58 -26.72 -12.05
N GLY A 920 21.82 -27.78 -11.26
CA GLY A 920 21.04 -29.03 -11.29
C GLY A 920 19.70 -28.91 -10.55
N ASN A 921 19.74 -28.52 -9.27
CA ASN A 921 18.55 -28.47 -8.41
C ASN A 921 17.65 -27.26 -8.70
N LYS A 922 18.24 -26.13 -9.16
CA LYS A 922 17.53 -24.89 -9.52
C LYS A 922 16.62 -24.32 -8.42
N ILE A 923 16.88 -24.64 -7.15
CA ILE A 923 16.20 -24.04 -6.00
C ILE A 923 16.53 -22.54 -5.96
N LEU A 924 15.49 -21.70 -5.93
CA LEU A 924 15.61 -20.25 -5.88
C LEU A 924 16.05 -19.78 -4.49
N LEU A 925 17.19 -19.10 -4.40
CA LEU A 925 17.71 -18.47 -3.18
C LEU A 925 17.41 -16.97 -3.11
N GLY A 926 17.26 -16.32 -4.27
CA GLY A 926 17.02 -14.88 -4.33
C GLY A 926 17.09 -14.32 -5.74
N SER A 927 17.27 -13.01 -5.86
CA SER A 927 17.47 -12.35 -7.16
C SER A 927 18.45 -11.20 -7.05
N ILE A 928 19.13 -10.88 -8.15
CA ILE A 928 20.06 -9.75 -8.24
C ILE A 928 19.78 -8.94 -9.50
N GLN A 929 19.92 -7.61 -9.41
CA GLN A 929 19.71 -6.76 -10.57
C GLN A 929 20.90 -6.84 -11.53
N ARG A 930 20.63 -6.77 -12.84
CA ARG A 930 21.66 -6.83 -13.88
C ARG A 930 22.70 -5.72 -13.72
N TRP A 931 22.28 -4.51 -13.36
CA TRP A 931 23.20 -3.38 -13.22
C TRP A 931 24.15 -3.56 -12.03
N GLU A 932 23.68 -4.16 -10.92
CA GLU A 932 24.52 -4.51 -9.77
C GLU A 932 25.56 -5.55 -10.17
N LEU A 933 25.18 -6.60 -10.91
CA LEU A 933 26.12 -7.59 -11.45
C LEU A 933 27.18 -6.93 -12.34
N ILE A 934 26.77 -6.05 -13.26
CA ILE A 934 27.70 -5.33 -14.15
C ILE A 934 28.62 -4.42 -13.34
N HIS A 935 28.10 -3.73 -12.33
CA HIS A 935 28.87 -2.85 -11.46
C HIS A 935 29.93 -3.64 -10.68
N VAL A 936 29.56 -4.77 -10.06
CA VAL A 936 30.49 -5.67 -9.35
C VAL A 936 31.53 -6.25 -10.31
N LEU A 937 31.12 -6.72 -11.49
CA LEU A 937 32.05 -7.19 -12.53
C LEU A 937 33.05 -6.10 -12.95
N ASN A 938 32.59 -4.87 -13.18
CA ASN A 938 33.45 -3.75 -13.54
C ASN A 938 34.37 -3.35 -12.38
N LYS A 939 33.93 -3.46 -11.14
CA LYS A 939 34.77 -3.18 -9.97
C LYS A 939 35.94 -4.17 -9.85
N HIS A 940 35.73 -5.44 -10.20
CA HIS A 940 36.76 -6.48 -10.09
C HIS A 940 37.57 -6.74 -11.37
N LEU A 941 36.98 -6.53 -12.55
CA LEU A 941 37.57 -6.85 -13.87
C LEU A 941 37.66 -5.62 -14.80
N GLY A 942 37.23 -4.46 -14.34
CA GLY A 942 37.23 -3.21 -15.12
C GLY A 942 38.63 -2.68 -15.41
N LYS A 943 38.66 -1.58 -16.16
CA LYS A 943 39.92 -0.94 -16.57
C LYS A 943 40.72 -0.43 -15.37
N GLU A 944 40.05 0.22 -14.41
CA GLU A 944 40.69 0.75 -13.19
C GLU A 944 41.35 -0.35 -12.36
N ARG A 945 40.66 -1.47 -12.13
CA ARG A 945 41.24 -2.58 -11.36
C ARG A 945 42.42 -3.23 -12.08
N ARG A 946 42.34 -3.38 -13.41
CA ARG A 946 43.46 -3.88 -14.23
C ARG A 946 44.66 -2.94 -14.20
N GLN A 947 44.44 -1.63 -14.18
CA GLN A 947 45.50 -0.64 -14.01
C GLN A 947 46.12 -0.71 -12.61
N GLN A 948 45.31 -0.83 -11.55
CA GLN A 948 45.83 -1.01 -10.18
C GLN A 948 46.70 -2.26 -10.05
N VAL A 949 46.26 -3.39 -10.62
CA VAL A 949 47.05 -4.63 -10.61
C VAL A 949 48.32 -4.50 -11.45
N ALA A 950 48.25 -3.84 -12.61
CA ALA A 950 49.44 -3.58 -13.42
C ALA A 950 50.46 -2.67 -12.69
N VAL A 951 49.99 -1.67 -11.93
CA VAL A 951 50.84 -0.84 -11.08
C VAL A 951 51.45 -1.67 -9.95
N GLN A 952 50.69 -2.52 -9.26
CA GLN A 952 51.24 -3.43 -8.25
C GLN A 952 52.32 -4.36 -8.84
N TRP A 953 52.09 -4.93 -10.01
CA TRP A 953 53.09 -5.77 -10.67
C TRP A 953 54.34 -5.00 -11.12
N GLN A 954 54.22 -3.70 -11.40
CA GLN A 954 55.37 -2.83 -11.66
C GLN A 954 56.11 -2.41 -10.38
N GLU A 955 55.45 -2.41 -9.23
CA GLU A 955 56.07 -2.18 -7.92
C GLU A 955 56.72 -3.45 -7.35
N GLU A 956 56.21 -4.63 -7.72
CA GLU A 956 56.73 -5.95 -7.31
C GLU A 956 57.88 -6.48 -8.19
N ALA A 957 58.02 -5.95 -9.41
CA ALA A 957 59.08 -6.28 -10.37
C ALA A 957 60.22 -5.26 -10.31
#